data_AF-A0A023EUL8-F1
#
_entry.id   AF-A0A023EUL8-F1
#
_cell.length_a   1.000
_cell.length_b   1.000
_cell.length_c   1.000
_cell.angle_alpha   90.00
_cell.angle_beta   90.00
_cell.angle_gamma   90.00
#
_symmetry.space_group_name_H-M   'P 1'
#
loop_
_entity.id
_entity.type
_entity.pdbx_description
1 polymer ?
#
loop_
_entity_poly.entity_id
_entity_poly.type
_entity_poly.pdbx_seq_one_letter_code
_entity_poly.pdbx_strand_id
1 'polypeptide(L)'
;GTGPSTTAGVYWQNAAETWVDIFSPDQEKNVMSSIVNFVSRSNSEESVAANFISESGIADVFVLVGPTPLDAFRQYTDLTGKAPLPQMYAIAYHQCRWNYNDEQDVTTVSAKFDEHDIPMDTMWLDIEYTDGKKYFTWDHHKFPHPLEMIRNLTERGRHLTIIIDPHIKRDGGYFFHNDCTDRGYYVKNKDGNDYEGWCWPGSASYADFFNPEVRKYYADQYLLENFKESTAEVGIWNDMNEPSVFNGPEVTMLKDNLHHGGWEHRDVHNLYGHMHIMATYEGLIRRGEGTLRPFILTRSHFAGSQRFAAVWTGDNMAEWGHLQASIKMCLSLSVSGISFCGADVGGFFGNPDSELFYRWYQTGAFQPFFRSHAHIDTKRREPWLFPEDVKLIIRDAVRKRYRLLPLWYTMFYEHERSGLPIMRPMLAHYPTDAKCYGLDSQYMLVDKLLVAPVLKAGQNKVDVYFPTKENGEGDLWYDLDNYRKYSSAGYESIAVDNYKVPVFQRGGTIVPRKDRIRRAATLMKDDPYTLVVAVDKNALAKGTLYIDDETSFEYRSGKYLYLEFEFKDNVLSSKKIDATATYPTKSWLERVVLVGLAKTPKSATLHQSNGESSTLEVYQEGGAAIVRKPGVSMLDSWSIKLNY
;
A
#
# COMPACT_ATOMS: atom_id res chain seq x y z
N GLY A 1 -19.68 5.12 -12.96
CA GLY A 1 -20.06 6.53 -13.18
C GLY A 1 -20.52 7.15 -11.87
N THR A 2 -20.25 8.44 -11.66
CA THR A 2 -20.70 9.20 -10.49
C THR A 2 -21.33 10.50 -10.95
N GLY A 3 -22.48 10.83 -10.37
CA GLY A 3 -23.12 12.14 -10.46
C GLY A 3 -23.38 12.72 -9.06
N PRO A 4 -24.03 13.90 -8.97
CA PRO A 4 -24.20 14.62 -7.71
C PRO A 4 -24.94 13.85 -6.61
N SER A 5 -25.84 12.94 -6.99
CA SER A 5 -26.70 12.19 -6.06
C SER A 5 -26.51 10.67 -6.10
N THR A 6 -25.77 10.15 -7.08
CA THR A 6 -25.70 8.70 -7.34
C THR A 6 -24.35 8.28 -7.90
N THR A 7 -23.83 7.17 -7.40
CA THR A 7 -22.69 6.45 -7.96
C THR A 7 -23.11 5.04 -8.35
N ALA A 8 -22.63 4.57 -9.49
CA ALA A 8 -22.72 3.18 -9.91
C ALA A 8 -21.37 2.69 -10.46
N GLY A 9 -21.10 1.41 -10.28
CA GLY A 9 -19.94 0.70 -10.82
C GLY A 9 -20.36 -0.51 -11.64
N VAL A 10 -19.45 -1.00 -12.47
CA VAL A 10 -19.60 -2.26 -13.21
C VAL A 10 -18.37 -3.10 -12.95
N TYR A 11 -18.57 -4.35 -12.59
CA TYR A 11 -17.52 -5.37 -12.56
C TYR A 11 -17.80 -6.38 -13.66
N TRP A 12 -16.93 -6.37 -14.67
CA TRP A 12 -16.95 -7.29 -15.80
C TRP A 12 -16.03 -8.47 -15.45
N GLN A 13 -16.63 -9.62 -15.13
CA GLN A 13 -15.90 -10.79 -14.65
C GLN A 13 -15.51 -11.68 -15.83
N ASN A 14 -14.39 -11.36 -16.47
CA ASN A 14 -13.85 -12.13 -17.58
C ASN A 14 -12.31 -12.11 -17.56
N ALA A 15 -11.68 -13.28 -17.72
CA ALA A 15 -10.23 -13.46 -17.59
C ALA A 15 -9.47 -13.41 -18.92
N ALA A 16 -10.19 -13.39 -20.04
CA ALA A 16 -9.59 -13.22 -21.36
C ALA A 16 -9.12 -11.77 -21.58
N GLU A 17 -8.37 -11.56 -22.65
CA GLU A 17 -8.06 -10.21 -23.14
C GLU A 17 -9.36 -9.42 -23.29
N THR A 18 -9.41 -8.23 -22.68
CA THR A 18 -10.63 -7.41 -22.61
C THR A 18 -10.32 -5.96 -22.95
N TRP A 19 -11.09 -5.42 -23.89
CA TRP A 19 -11.04 -4.03 -24.32
C TRP A 19 -12.23 -3.27 -23.72
N VAL A 20 -12.02 -2.01 -23.31
CA VAL A 20 -13.05 -1.13 -22.78
C VAL A 20 -13.00 0.23 -23.47
N ASP A 21 -13.90 0.47 -24.42
CA ASP A 21 -14.05 1.78 -25.05
C ASP A 21 -14.94 2.67 -24.18
N ILE A 22 -14.52 3.91 -23.94
CA ILE A 22 -15.30 4.90 -23.18
C ILE A 22 -15.67 6.07 -24.09
N PHE A 23 -16.97 6.27 -24.28
CA PHE A 23 -17.52 7.35 -25.09
C PHE A 23 -18.03 8.46 -24.18
N SER A 24 -17.51 9.69 -24.39
CA SER A 24 -18.01 10.89 -23.72
C SER A 24 -18.54 11.89 -24.74
N PRO A 25 -19.79 12.36 -24.60
CA PRO A 25 -20.41 13.31 -25.53
C PRO A 25 -19.64 14.63 -25.69
N ASP A 26 -18.85 15.01 -24.69
CA ASP A 26 -18.09 16.26 -24.70
C ASP A 26 -16.82 16.21 -25.56
N GLN A 27 -16.36 15.03 -26.02
CA GLN A 27 -15.17 14.92 -26.88
C GLN A 27 -15.47 15.13 -28.38
N GLU A 28 -16.72 15.02 -28.84
CA GLU A 28 -17.11 15.18 -30.26
C GLU A 28 -18.08 16.35 -30.51
N LYS A 29 -17.81 17.55 -29.97
CA LYS A 29 -18.51 18.77 -30.44
C LYS A 29 -17.97 19.24 -31.78
N ASN A 30 -18.25 18.48 -32.84
CA ASN A 30 -18.12 18.96 -34.22
C ASN A 30 -19.27 19.95 -34.54
N VAL A 31 -18.99 21.02 -35.27
CA VAL A 31 -19.94 22.12 -35.60
C VAL A 31 -21.24 21.62 -36.28
N MET A 32 -21.22 20.42 -36.87
CA MET A 32 -22.41 19.77 -37.45
C MET A 32 -23.39 19.23 -36.39
N SER A 33 -22.92 18.67 -35.27
CA SER A 33 -23.80 18.06 -34.27
C SER A 33 -24.62 19.10 -33.51
N SER A 34 -24.06 20.30 -33.32
CA SER A 34 -24.78 21.44 -32.72
C SER A 34 -25.91 21.99 -33.61
N ILE A 35 -25.76 21.94 -34.95
CA ILE A 35 -26.82 22.35 -35.89
C ILE A 35 -27.95 21.31 -35.93
N VAL A 36 -27.60 20.01 -35.93
CA VAL A 36 -28.59 18.92 -35.93
C VAL A 36 -29.41 18.90 -34.63
N ASN A 37 -28.78 19.11 -33.47
CA ASN A 37 -29.48 19.21 -32.18
C ASN A 37 -30.41 20.44 -32.10
N PHE A 38 -30.02 21.55 -32.70
CA PHE A 38 -30.86 22.76 -32.77
C PHE A 38 -32.12 22.56 -33.63
N VAL A 39 -32.01 21.79 -34.74
CA VAL A 39 -33.13 21.55 -35.68
C VAL A 39 -34.04 20.42 -35.22
N SER A 40 -33.51 19.40 -34.55
CA SER A 40 -34.27 18.19 -34.16
C SER A 40 -35.11 18.34 -32.88
N ARG A 41 -34.91 19.39 -32.07
CA ARG A 41 -35.54 19.56 -30.74
C ARG A 41 -35.39 18.34 -29.81
N SER A 42 -34.45 17.43 -30.08
CA SER A 42 -34.11 16.32 -29.19
C SER A 42 -33.01 16.76 -28.23
N ASN A 43 -33.39 17.13 -27.01
CA ASN A 43 -32.47 17.29 -25.89
C ASN A 43 -32.15 15.92 -25.26
N SER A 44 -31.75 14.92 -26.06
CA SER A 44 -31.09 13.75 -25.47
C SER A 44 -29.63 14.12 -25.31
N GLU A 45 -29.25 14.60 -24.13
CA GLU A 45 -27.84 14.54 -23.72
C GLU A 45 -27.44 13.06 -23.83
N GLU A 46 -26.59 12.73 -24.81
CA GLU A 46 -26.02 11.39 -24.87
C GLU A 46 -25.31 11.12 -23.54
N SER A 47 -25.49 9.93 -22.97
CA SER A 47 -24.85 9.56 -21.71
C SER A 47 -23.43 9.05 -21.97
N VAL A 48 -22.52 9.23 -21.00
CA VAL A 48 -21.24 8.51 -21.02
C VAL A 48 -21.53 7.01 -21.13
N ALA A 49 -20.91 6.35 -22.11
CA ALA A 49 -21.10 4.93 -22.37
C ALA A 49 -19.76 4.19 -22.31
N ALA A 50 -19.78 2.93 -21.88
CA ALA A 50 -18.63 2.05 -21.90
C ALA A 50 -18.98 0.74 -22.64
N ASN A 51 -18.13 0.31 -23.55
CA ASN A 51 -18.29 -0.92 -24.32
C ASN A 51 -17.20 -1.93 -23.91
N PHE A 52 -17.59 -3.06 -23.32
CA PHE A 52 -16.69 -4.11 -22.86
C PHE A 52 -16.67 -5.25 -23.87
N ILE A 53 -15.49 -5.62 -24.35
CA ILE A 53 -15.30 -6.66 -25.37
C ILE A 53 -14.21 -7.61 -24.90
N SER A 54 -14.55 -8.88 -24.65
CA SER A 54 -13.59 -9.92 -24.30
C SER A 54 -13.39 -10.92 -25.44
N GLU A 55 -12.18 -11.44 -25.59
CA GLU A 55 -11.82 -12.39 -26.66
C GLU A 55 -12.59 -13.72 -26.55
N SER A 56 -12.84 -14.20 -25.33
CA SER A 56 -13.56 -15.45 -25.07
C SER A 56 -14.31 -15.40 -23.73
N GLY A 57 -14.81 -16.56 -23.27
CA GLY A 57 -15.58 -16.68 -22.03
C GLY A 57 -17.04 -16.24 -22.16
N ILE A 58 -17.66 -15.94 -21.02
CA ILE A 58 -19.05 -15.47 -20.94
C ILE A 58 -19.11 -13.98 -20.61
N ALA A 59 -20.25 -13.36 -20.91
CA ALA A 59 -20.60 -12.05 -20.39
C ALA A 59 -21.16 -12.22 -18.96
N ASP A 60 -20.28 -12.12 -17.96
CA ASP A 60 -20.65 -12.14 -16.53
C ASP A 60 -20.44 -10.74 -15.93
N VAL A 61 -21.53 -10.12 -15.48
CA VAL A 61 -21.57 -8.68 -15.16
C VAL A 61 -22.27 -8.44 -13.84
N PHE A 62 -21.57 -7.74 -12.95
CA PHE A 62 -22.11 -7.25 -11.69
C PHE A 62 -22.28 -5.73 -11.75
N VAL A 63 -23.50 -5.25 -11.48
CA VAL A 63 -23.80 -3.82 -11.38
C VAL A 63 -23.80 -3.40 -9.92
N LEU A 64 -22.89 -2.50 -9.57
CA LEU A 64 -22.71 -1.97 -8.22
C LEU A 64 -23.52 -0.68 -8.10
N VAL A 65 -24.60 -0.69 -7.33
CA VAL A 65 -25.63 0.37 -7.36
C VAL A 65 -25.39 1.53 -6.37
N GLY A 66 -24.28 1.54 -5.64
CA GLY A 66 -23.95 2.61 -4.70
C GLY A 66 -24.92 2.66 -3.50
N PRO A 67 -25.45 3.85 -3.10
CA PRO A 67 -25.56 5.07 -3.89
C PRO A 67 -24.37 6.02 -3.79
N THR A 68 -23.48 5.85 -2.80
CA THR A 68 -22.26 6.68 -2.68
C THR A 68 -21.05 5.97 -3.30
N PRO A 69 -19.95 6.70 -3.61
CA PRO A 69 -18.72 6.06 -4.08
C PRO A 69 -18.18 5.02 -3.11
N LEU A 70 -18.19 5.30 -1.80
CA LEU A 70 -17.74 4.34 -0.80
C LEU A 70 -18.60 3.07 -0.78
N ASP A 71 -19.91 3.18 -1.01
CA ASP A 71 -20.79 2.01 -1.09
C ASP A 71 -20.49 1.16 -2.32
N ALA A 72 -20.24 1.78 -3.48
CA ALA A 72 -19.85 1.06 -4.69
C ALA A 72 -18.49 0.35 -4.51
N PHE A 73 -17.51 1.00 -3.88
CA PHE A 73 -16.21 0.38 -3.58
C PHE A 73 -16.36 -0.82 -2.63
N ARG A 74 -17.23 -0.70 -1.61
CA ARG A 74 -17.53 -1.80 -0.69
C ARG A 74 -18.25 -2.96 -1.39
N GLN A 75 -19.24 -2.68 -2.23
CA GLN A 75 -19.96 -3.71 -2.99
C GLN A 75 -18.99 -4.54 -3.85
N TYR A 76 -17.97 -3.91 -4.44
CA TYR A 76 -16.94 -4.63 -5.19
C TYR A 76 -16.10 -5.58 -4.31
N THR A 77 -15.68 -5.14 -3.12
CA THR A 77 -14.87 -5.97 -2.22
C THR A 77 -15.71 -6.99 -1.44
N ASP A 78 -17.02 -6.80 -1.31
CA ASP A 78 -17.92 -7.85 -0.81
C ASP A 78 -18.08 -8.99 -1.83
N LEU A 79 -17.97 -8.72 -3.14
CA LEU A 79 -17.95 -9.74 -4.20
C LEU A 79 -16.58 -10.44 -4.32
N THR A 80 -15.50 -9.65 -4.33
CA THR A 80 -14.15 -10.13 -4.65
C THR A 80 -13.28 -10.41 -3.42
N GLY A 81 -13.79 -10.16 -2.22
CA GLY A 81 -13.09 -10.36 -0.95
C GLY A 81 -12.27 -9.15 -0.50
N LYS A 82 -11.87 -9.20 0.77
CA LYS A 82 -11.16 -8.11 1.46
C LYS A 82 -9.70 -8.50 1.71
N ALA A 83 -8.80 -7.52 1.70
CA ALA A 83 -7.39 -7.76 1.97
C ALA A 83 -7.18 -8.01 3.47
N PRO A 84 -6.43 -9.06 3.87
CA PRO A 84 -6.09 -9.28 5.27
C PRO A 84 -5.16 -8.18 5.78
N LEU A 85 -5.17 -7.94 7.10
CA LEU A 85 -4.20 -7.07 7.75
C LEU A 85 -2.75 -7.54 7.45
N PRO A 86 -1.89 -6.72 6.82
CA PRO A 86 -0.51 -7.08 6.57
C PRO A 86 0.31 -7.08 7.87
N GLN A 87 1.51 -7.66 7.84
CA GLN A 87 2.46 -7.48 8.94
C GLN A 87 2.91 -6.02 9.03
N MET A 88 3.22 -5.52 10.23
CA MET A 88 3.63 -4.12 10.42
C MET A 88 4.83 -3.74 9.54
N TYR A 89 5.81 -4.63 9.43
CA TYR A 89 7.02 -4.36 8.66
C TYR A 89 6.74 -4.14 7.17
N ALA A 90 5.72 -4.79 6.62
CA ALA A 90 5.36 -4.70 5.21
C ALA A 90 4.78 -3.31 4.85
N ILE A 91 4.35 -2.56 5.87
CA ILE A 91 3.85 -1.19 5.74
C ILE A 91 4.98 -0.19 6.01
N ALA A 92 6.15 -0.61 6.47
CA ALA A 92 7.26 0.29 6.73
C ALA A 92 8.05 0.57 5.43
N TYR A 93 9.32 0.97 5.53
CA TYR A 93 10.14 1.26 4.36
C TYR A 93 10.93 0.03 3.89
N HIS A 94 10.89 -0.21 2.59
CA HIS A 94 11.55 -1.32 1.90
C HIS A 94 12.70 -0.82 1.01
N GLN A 95 13.88 -1.40 1.16
CA GLN A 95 15.05 -1.12 0.33
C GLN A 95 15.34 -2.27 -0.64
N CYS A 96 15.41 -1.96 -1.93
CA CYS A 96 15.65 -2.91 -3.01
C CYS A 96 16.53 -2.29 -4.12
N ARG A 97 17.13 -3.15 -4.94
CA ARG A 97 17.64 -2.87 -6.28
C ARG A 97 17.91 -4.19 -7.00
N TRP A 98 18.01 -4.13 -8.32
CA TRP A 98 18.64 -5.16 -9.14
C TRP A 98 20.14 -4.85 -9.25
N ASN A 99 21.06 -5.60 -8.66
CA ASN A 99 20.91 -6.47 -7.51
C ASN A 99 21.74 -5.93 -6.34
N TYR A 100 21.51 -6.43 -5.13
CA TYR A 100 22.58 -6.48 -4.12
C TYR A 100 23.49 -7.65 -4.46
N ASN A 101 24.80 -7.40 -4.42
CA ASN A 101 25.78 -8.29 -5.04
C ASN A 101 25.97 -9.61 -4.30
N ASP A 102 26.00 -9.57 -2.96
CA ASP A 102 26.34 -10.68 -2.09
C ASP A 102 25.89 -10.40 -0.62
N GLU A 103 26.15 -11.35 0.28
CA GLU A 103 25.87 -11.21 1.73
C GLU A 103 26.56 -10.00 2.38
N GLN A 104 27.76 -9.67 1.90
CA GLN A 104 28.54 -8.56 2.44
C GLN A 104 27.91 -7.22 2.04
N ASP A 105 27.42 -7.09 0.82
CA ASP A 105 26.68 -5.92 0.34
C ASP A 105 25.39 -5.73 1.14
N VAL A 106 24.60 -6.79 1.35
CA VAL A 106 23.40 -6.74 2.21
C VAL A 106 23.75 -6.27 3.63
N THR A 107 24.79 -6.85 4.22
CA THR A 107 25.26 -6.47 5.57
C THR A 107 25.71 -5.00 5.60
N THR A 108 26.43 -4.55 4.58
CA THR A 108 26.95 -3.17 4.47
C THR A 108 25.82 -2.16 4.33
N VAL A 109 24.84 -2.42 3.46
CA VAL A 109 23.66 -1.57 3.26
C VAL A 109 22.83 -1.50 4.53
N SER A 110 22.56 -2.65 5.16
CA SER A 110 21.88 -2.73 6.45
C SER A 110 22.59 -1.89 7.52
N ALA A 111 23.92 -1.99 7.64
CA ALA A 111 24.68 -1.19 8.59
C ALA A 111 24.64 0.32 8.29
N LYS A 112 24.66 0.70 7.01
CA LYS A 112 24.62 2.11 6.58
C LYS A 112 23.30 2.81 6.89
N PHE A 113 22.17 2.10 6.87
CA PHE A 113 20.89 2.66 7.37
C PHE A 113 20.98 3.06 8.85
N ASP A 114 21.66 2.24 9.68
CA ASP A 114 21.89 2.56 11.09
C ASP A 114 22.88 3.72 11.25
N GLU A 115 24.00 3.71 10.51
CA GLU A 115 25.00 4.79 10.51
C GLU A 115 24.37 6.15 10.16
N HIS A 116 23.43 6.16 9.23
CA HIS A 116 22.80 7.36 8.74
C HIS A 116 21.44 7.65 9.39
N ASP A 117 21.04 6.96 10.45
CA ASP A 117 19.77 7.20 11.17
C ASP A 117 18.53 7.27 10.24
N ILE A 118 18.51 6.40 9.22
CA ILE A 118 17.39 6.22 8.30
C ILE A 118 16.75 4.87 8.65
N PRO A 119 15.50 4.84 9.13
CA PRO A 119 14.81 3.58 9.39
C PRO A 119 14.60 2.76 8.11
N MET A 120 14.70 1.43 8.21
CA MET A 120 14.42 0.50 7.13
C MET A 120 14.04 -0.86 7.72
N ASP A 121 12.97 -1.45 7.18
CA ASP A 121 12.39 -2.70 7.70
C ASP A 121 12.70 -3.91 6.82
N THR A 122 12.86 -3.74 5.51
CA THR A 122 13.05 -4.89 4.61
C THR A 122 14.15 -4.66 3.59
N MET A 123 15.11 -5.58 3.58
CA MET A 123 16.05 -5.76 2.47
C MET A 123 15.47 -6.72 1.44
N TRP A 124 15.71 -6.45 0.16
CA TRP A 124 15.19 -7.26 -0.93
C TRP A 124 16.31 -7.85 -1.78
N LEU A 125 16.16 -9.11 -2.17
CA LEU A 125 17.04 -9.76 -3.13
C LEU A 125 16.28 -10.06 -4.42
N ASP A 126 16.74 -9.42 -5.48
CA ASP A 126 16.31 -9.62 -6.85
C ASP A 126 17.07 -10.81 -7.48
N ILE A 127 16.83 -11.16 -8.74
CA ILE A 127 17.11 -12.48 -9.33
C ILE A 127 18.56 -12.98 -9.23
N GLU A 128 19.55 -12.10 -9.08
CA GLU A 128 20.97 -12.50 -8.99
C GLU A 128 21.38 -13.21 -7.70
N TYR A 129 20.47 -13.37 -6.72
CA TYR A 129 20.72 -14.17 -5.51
C TYR A 129 20.64 -15.68 -5.76
N THR A 130 19.95 -16.07 -6.82
CA THR A 130 19.69 -17.48 -7.17
C THR A 130 20.89 -18.12 -7.88
N ASP A 131 21.04 -19.44 -7.78
CA ASP A 131 22.00 -20.18 -8.61
C ASP A 131 21.50 -20.21 -10.07
N GLY A 132 22.03 -19.30 -10.90
CA GLY A 132 21.76 -19.28 -12.33
C GLY A 132 20.28 -19.12 -12.72
N LYS A 133 19.50 -18.40 -11.90
CA LYS A 133 18.04 -18.21 -12.06
C LYS A 133 17.23 -19.49 -11.90
N LYS A 134 17.73 -20.41 -11.07
CA LYS A 134 16.94 -21.52 -10.51
C LYS A 134 16.31 -21.04 -9.21
N TYR A 135 15.00 -20.82 -9.22
CA TYR A 135 14.27 -20.44 -8.00
C TYR A 135 14.34 -21.53 -6.92
N PHE A 136 14.05 -21.18 -5.66
CA PHE A 136 14.24 -22.08 -4.50
C PHE A 136 15.69 -22.58 -4.33
N THR A 137 16.67 -21.80 -4.80
CA THR A 137 18.11 -22.03 -4.60
C THR A 137 18.82 -20.73 -4.24
N TRP A 138 20.09 -20.83 -3.84
CA TRP A 138 20.99 -19.71 -3.57
C TRP A 138 22.26 -19.87 -4.40
N ASP A 139 22.80 -18.77 -4.92
CA ASP A 139 24.17 -18.73 -5.44
C ASP A 139 25.13 -18.73 -4.26
N HIS A 140 25.63 -19.91 -3.86
CA HIS A 140 26.52 -20.06 -2.71
C HIS A 140 27.90 -19.40 -2.86
N HIS A 141 28.26 -18.89 -4.05
CA HIS A 141 29.46 -18.05 -4.17
C HIS A 141 29.22 -16.63 -3.65
N LYS A 142 28.01 -16.10 -3.82
CA LYS A 142 27.60 -14.76 -3.35
C LYS A 142 26.89 -14.80 -2.00
N PHE A 143 26.12 -15.86 -1.76
CA PHE A 143 25.31 -16.08 -0.57
C PHE A 143 25.65 -17.43 0.08
N PRO A 144 26.87 -17.60 0.62
CA PRO A 144 27.31 -18.87 1.23
C PRO A 144 26.60 -19.24 2.54
N HIS A 145 26.00 -18.28 3.27
CA HIS A 145 25.36 -18.45 4.57
C HIS A 145 24.01 -17.69 4.68
N PRO A 146 23.01 -18.00 3.83
CA PRO A 146 21.77 -17.24 3.73
C PRO A 146 20.98 -17.19 5.06
N LEU A 147 20.98 -18.28 5.84
CA LEU A 147 20.34 -18.32 7.16
C LEU A 147 20.99 -17.35 8.16
N GLU A 148 22.31 -17.21 8.12
CA GLU A 148 23.03 -16.26 8.98
C GLU A 148 22.74 -14.82 8.54
N MET A 149 22.73 -14.54 7.23
CA MET A 149 22.33 -13.22 6.71
C MET A 149 20.91 -12.86 7.15
N ILE A 150 19.94 -13.78 7.04
CA ILE A 150 18.57 -13.57 7.50
C ILE A 150 18.55 -13.26 9.00
N ARG A 151 19.24 -14.07 9.81
CA ARG A 151 19.34 -13.85 11.28
C ARG A 151 19.94 -12.48 11.61
N ASN A 152 20.99 -12.07 10.91
CA ASN A 152 21.66 -10.78 11.13
C ASN A 152 20.73 -9.59 10.83
N LEU A 153 19.79 -9.74 9.89
CA LEU A 153 18.73 -8.75 9.64
C LEU A 153 17.68 -8.79 10.74
N THR A 154 17.17 -9.97 11.11
CA THR A 154 16.08 -10.12 12.09
C THR A 154 16.49 -9.70 13.50
N GLU A 155 17.75 -9.91 13.91
CA GLU A 155 18.30 -9.40 15.18
C GLU A 155 18.29 -7.86 15.27
N ARG A 156 18.26 -7.16 14.13
CA ARG A 156 18.09 -5.69 14.06
C ARG A 156 16.63 -5.25 13.93
N GLY A 157 15.69 -6.19 13.98
CA GLY A 157 14.26 -5.97 13.77
C GLY A 157 13.86 -5.81 12.30
N ARG A 158 14.71 -6.25 11.36
CA ARG A 158 14.48 -6.17 9.91
C ARG A 158 14.09 -7.52 9.33
N HIS A 159 13.67 -7.51 8.07
CA HIS A 159 13.26 -8.69 7.33
C HIS A 159 13.95 -8.76 5.96
N LEU A 160 13.83 -9.93 5.34
CA LEU A 160 14.28 -10.19 3.98
C LEU A 160 13.05 -10.50 3.12
N THR A 161 13.04 -9.98 1.89
CA THR A 161 12.13 -10.43 0.83
C THR A 161 12.96 -10.91 -0.36
N ILE A 162 12.60 -12.04 -0.94
CA ILE A 162 13.31 -12.64 -2.09
C ILE A 162 12.36 -12.86 -3.26
N ILE A 163 12.86 -12.70 -4.48
CA ILE A 163 12.11 -12.92 -5.72
C ILE A 163 11.97 -14.41 -6.05
N ILE A 164 10.76 -14.83 -6.45
CA ILE A 164 10.47 -16.16 -6.99
C ILE A 164 9.43 -16.02 -8.10
N ASP A 165 9.85 -16.28 -9.34
CA ASP A 165 9.03 -16.10 -10.54
C ASP A 165 8.47 -17.44 -11.05
N PRO A 166 7.45 -17.43 -11.93
CA PRO A 166 6.77 -18.66 -12.34
C PRO A 166 7.47 -19.45 -13.46
N HIS A 167 8.58 -18.96 -13.99
CA HIS A 167 9.32 -19.61 -15.07
C HIS A 167 10.44 -20.49 -14.50
N ILE A 168 10.52 -21.74 -14.96
CA ILE A 168 11.40 -22.78 -14.42
C ILE A 168 12.48 -23.07 -15.47
N LYS A 169 13.74 -22.81 -15.11
CA LYS A 169 14.90 -23.11 -15.97
C LYS A 169 14.88 -24.55 -16.46
N ARG A 170 15.03 -24.78 -17.77
CA ARG A 170 15.13 -26.13 -18.35
C ARG A 170 16.57 -26.65 -18.19
N ASP A 171 16.82 -27.33 -17.08
CA ASP A 171 18.12 -27.87 -16.70
C ASP A 171 17.95 -29.25 -16.04
N GLY A 172 18.56 -30.29 -16.60
CA GLY A 172 18.46 -31.66 -16.08
C GLY A 172 19.09 -31.86 -14.70
N GLY A 173 19.89 -30.92 -14.21
CA GLY A 173 20.41 -30.90 -12.84
C GLY A 173 19.51 -30.17 -11.84
N TYR A 174 18.39 -29.59 -12.26
CA TYR A 174 17.50 -28.81 -11.41
C TYR A 174 16.28 -29.62 -10.98
N PHE A 175 16.16 -29.88 -9.67
CA PHE A 175 15.08 -30.72 -9.11
C PHE A 175 13.69 -30.28 -9.57
N PHE A 176 13.40 -28.97 -9.52
CA PHE A 176 12.09 -28.43 -9.86
C PHE A 176 11.76 -28.74 -11.31
N HIS A 177 12.74 -28.56 -12.20
CA HIS A 177 12.55 -28.83 -13.61
C HIS A 177 12.23 -30.30 -13.88
N ASN A 178 13.01 -31.19 -13.28
CA ASN A 178 12.84 -32.63 -13.41
C ASN A 178 11.47 -33.08 -12.87
N ASP A 179 11.12 -32.66 -11.65
CA ASP A 179 9.82 -32.98 -11.04
C ASP A 179 8.64 -32.50 -11.89
N CYS A 180 8.70 -31.28 -12.43
CA CYS A 180 7.63 -30.76 -13.27
C CYS A 180 7.53 -31.48 -14.61
N THR A 181 8.65 -31.88 -15.20
CA THR A 181 8.69 -32.65 -16.45
C THR A 181 8.10 -34.04 -16.24
N ASP A 182 8.57 -34.76 -15.22
CA ASP A 182 8.17 -36.14 -14.91
C ASP A 182 6.69 -36.25 -14.56
N ARG A 183 6.12 -35.21 -13.95
CA ARG A 183 4.71 -35.18 -13.51
C ARG A 183 3.79 -34.43 -14.49
N GLY A 184 4.33 -33.89 -15.58
CA GLY A 184 3.55 -33.15 -16.57
C GLY A 184 2.91 -31.86 -16.05
N TYR A 185 3.61 -31.12 -15.19
CA TYR A 185 3.12 -29.94 -14.48
C TYR A 185 3.26 -28.62 -15.25
N TYR A 186 3.88 -28.64 -16.43
CA TYR A 186 4.00 -27.44 -17.27
C TYR A 186 2.75 -27.18 -18.11
N VAL A 187 2.54 -25.89 -18.39
CA VAL A 187 1.67 -25.44 -19.48
C VAL A 187 2.11 -26.14 -20.76
N LYS A 188 1.14 -26.55 -21.58
CA LYS A 188 1.41 -27.24 -22.85
C LYS A 188 1.29 -26.28 -24.02
N ASN A 189 2.00 -26.54 -25.11
CA ASN A 189 1.68 -25.93 -26.40
C ASN A 189 0.49 -26.64 -27.04
N LYS A 190 -0.01 -26.11 -28.17
CA LYS A 190 -1.13 -26.70 -28.93
C LYS A 190 -0.95 -28.15 -29.36
N ASP A 191 0.30 -28.62 -29.49
CA ASP A 191 0.63 -29.99 -29.89
C ASP A 191 0.71 -30.94 -28.67
N GLY A 192 0.46 -30.43 -27.46
CA GLY A 192 0.47 -31.19 -26.21
C GLY A 192 1.84 -31.35 -25.55
N ASN A 193 2.89 -30.74 -26.10
CA ASN A 193 4.24 -30.77 -25.53
C ASN A 193 4.41 -29.69 -24.45
N ASP A 194 5.36 -29.86 -23.53
CA ASP A 194 5.70 -28.81 -22.56
C ASP A 194 6.07 -27.51 -23.29
N TYR A 195 5.40 -26.42 -22.93
CA TYR A 195 5.69 -25.12 -23.50
C TYR A 195 7.09 -24.67 -23.08
N GLU A 196 7.88 -24.25 -24.06
CA GLU A 196 9.21 -23.69 -23.88
C GLU A 196 9.21 -22.25 -24.39
N GLY A 197 9.72 -21.35 -23.54
CA GLY A 197 9.97 -19.96 -23.86
C GLY A 197 11.33 -19.52 -23.32
N TRP A 198 11.64 -18.24 -23.50
CA TRP A 198 12.86 -17.62 -22.99
C TRP A 198 12.48 -16.61 -21.91
N CYS A 199 13.19 -16.66 -20.77
CA CYS A 199 13.12 -15.64 -19.73
C CYS A 199 14.50 -15.44 -19.09
N TRP A 200 14.59 -14.98 -17.84
CA TRP A 200 15.87 -14.74 -17.16
C TRP A 200 16.86 -15.91 -17.19
N PRO A 201 16.46 -17.19 -17.00
CA PRO A 201 17.40 -18.30 -17.03
C PRO A 201 17.77 -18.77 -18.45
N GLY A 202 17.33 -18.08 -19.50
CA GLY A 202 17.35 -18.57 -20.88
C GLY A 202 16.13 -19.44 -21.15
N SER A 203 16.35 -20.64 -21.71
CA SER A 203 15.28 -21.62 -21.96
C SER A 203 14.56 -22.01 -20.65
N ALA A 204 13.24 -21.82 -20.62
CA ALA A 204 12.38 -22.02 -19.46
C ALA A 204 11.02 -22.61 -19.85
N SER A 205 10.42 -23.33 -18.92
CA SER A 205 9.01 -23.77 -18.98
C SER A 205 8.22 -23.15 -17.83
N TYR A 206 6.91 -23.14 -17.94
CA TYR A 206 6.04 -22.38 -17.03
C TYR A 206 5.08 -23.32 -16.32
N ALA A 207 5.06 -23.28 -15.00
CA ALA A 207 4.19 -24.13 -14.20
C ALA A 207 2.71 -23.79 -14.46
N ASP A 208 1.88 -24.80 -14.69
CA ASP A 208 0.46 -24.57 -14.94
C ASP A 208 -0.33 -24.39 -13.64
N PHE A 209 -0.36 -23.15 -13.13
CA PHE A 209 -1.03 -22.82 -11.87
C PHE A 209 -2.55 -22.99 -11.91
N PHE A 210 -3.19 -23.27 -13.05
CA PHE A 210 -4.61 -23.63 -13.07
C PHE A 210 -4.85 -25.05 -12.53
N ASN A 211 -3.85 -25.94 -12.65
CA ASN A 211 -3.89 -27.25 -12.03
C ASN A 211 -3.71 -27.14 -10.49
N PRO A 212 -4.69 -27.58 -9.67
CA PRO A 212 -4.56 -27.55 -8.21
C PRO A 212 -3.39 -28.39 -7.69
N GLU A 213 -3.00 -29.47 -8.36
CA GLU A 213 -1.84 -30.28 -7.95
C GLU A 213 -0.52 -29.52 -8.16
N VAL A 214 -0.43 -28.73 -9.23
CA VAL A 214 0.75 -27.88 -9.49
C VAL A 214 0.83 -26.78 -8.45
N ARG A 215 -0.30 -26.11 -8.11
CA ARG A 215 -0.32 -25.12 -7.02
C ARG A 215 0.10 -25.73 -5.69
N LYS A 216 -0.38 -26.93 -5.37
CA LYS A 216 0.02 -27.65 -4.16
C LYS A 216 1.51 -27.97 -4.16
N TYR A 217 2.04 -28.51 -5.26
CA TYR A 217 3.46 -28.84 -5.38
C TYR A 217 4.35 -27.60 -5.27
N TYR A 218 3.95 -26.50 -5.91
CA TYR A 218 4.64 -25.21 -5.82
C TYR A 218 4.60 -24.68 -4.38
N ALA A 219 3.45 -24.76 -3.71
CA ALA A 219 3.29 -24.42 -2.30
C ALA A 219 4.19 -25.28 -1.39
N ASP A 220 4.35 -26.58 -1.69
CA ASP A 220 5.23 -27.50 -0.95
C ASP A 220 6.69 -27.02 -0.98
N GLN A 221 7.14 -26.34 -2.04
CA GLN A 221 8.53 -25.85 -2.13
C GLN A 221 8.86 -24.73 -1.14
N TYR A 222 7.85 -24.04 -0.61
CA TYR A 222 8.06 -23.03 0.44
C TYR A 222 8.26 -23.63 1.84
N LEU A 223 7.97 -24.92 2.04
CA LEU A 223 8.19 -25.58 3.33
C LEU A 223 9.68 -25.61 3.65
N LEU A 224 10.04 -25.36 4.92
CA LEU A 224 11.44 -25.30 5.36
C LEU A 224 12.19 -26.63 5.19
N GLU A 225 11.50 -27.75 5.06
CA GLU A 225 12.11 -29.04 4.72
C GLU A 225 12.57 -29.13 3.26
N ASN A 226 11.91 -28.39 2.35
CA ASN A 226 12.23 -28.34 0.92
C ASN A 226 13.13 -27.14 0.60
N PHE A 227 12.89 -25.98 1.22
CA PHE A 227 13.73 -24.79 1.10
C PHE A 227 14.45 -24.47 2.42
N LYS A 228 15.43 -25.31 2.74
CA LYS A 228 16.14 -25.35 4.04
C LYS A 228 16.92 -24.07 4.38
N GLU A 229 17.30 -23.32 3.37
CA GLU A 229 18.09 -22.09 3.49
C GLU A 229 17.20 -20.84 3.51
N SER A 230 16.04 -20.94 4.18
CA SER A 230 15.07 -19.86 4.37
C SER A 230 14.47 -19.94 5.77
N THR A 231 13.66 -18.94 6.15
CA THR A 231 12.91 -18.93 7.42
C THR A 231 11.45 -18.59 7.19
N ALA A 232 10.60 -18.85 8.18
CA ALA A 232 9.16 -18.56 8.09
C ALA A 232 8.86 -17.06 7.88
N GLU A 233 9.76 -16.17 8.28
CA GLU A 233 9.59 -14.71 8.23
C GLU A 233 9.99 -14.08 6.89
N VAL A 234 10.66 -14.82 5.98
CA VAL A 234 11.09 -14.29 4.68
C VAL A 234 9.89 -14.00 3.78
N GLY A 235 9.68 -12.74 3.42
CA GLY A 235 8.66 -12.33 2.45
C GLY A 235 8.98 -12.79 1.02
N ILE A 236 7.97 -12.87 0.16
CA ILE A 236 8.14 -13.31 -1.23
C ILE A 236 7.75 -12.20 -2.20
N TRP A 237 8.52 -12.08 -3.28
CA TRP A 237 8.20 -11.25 -4.42
C TRP A 237 7.92 -12.15 -5.62
N ASN A 238 6.70 -12.15 -6.13
CA ASN A 238 6.35 -12.79 -7.39
C ASN A 238 6.43 -11.74 -8.51
N ASP A 239 7.43 -11.87 -9.37
CA ASP A 239 7.55 -11.06 -10.58
C ASP A 239 7.30 -11.93 -11.82
N MET A 240 7.29 -11.30 -12.99
CA MET A 240 7.26 -11.98 -14.30
C MET A 240 6.05 -12.90 -14.47
N ASN A 241 4.96 -12.65 -13.74
CA ASN A 241 3.82 -13.54 -13.59
C ASN A 241 2.60 -13.16 -14.42
N GLU A 242 2.77 -12.36 -15.46
CA GLU A 242 1.75 -12.08 -16.48
C GLU A 242 1.22 -13.35 -17.17
N PRO A 243 2.02 -14.32 -17.65
CA PRO A 243 3.48 -14.54 -17.52
C PRO A 243 4.34 -13.84 -18.57
N SER A 244 5.51 -13.35 -18.15
CA SER A 244 6.48 -12.75 -19.06
C SER A 244 7.28 -13.83 -19.81
N VAL A 245 7.28 -13.77 -21.14
CA VAL A 245 8.01 -14.66 -22.06
C VAL A 245 8.75 -13.80 -23.09
N PHE A 246 10.06 -13.66 -22.97
CA PHE A 246 10.87 -12.70 -23.75
C PHE A 246 10.80 -12.88 -25.26
N ASN A 247 10.62 -14.12 -25.72
CA ASN A 247 10.49 -14.46 -27.13
C ASN A 247 9.03 -14.77 -27.55
N GLY A 248 8.06 -14.53 -26.66
CA GLY A 248 6.64 -14.71 -26.94
C GLY A 248 6.01 -13.46 -27.56
N PRO A 249 4.82 -13.59 -28.18
CA PRO A 249 4.07 -12.43 -28.66
C PRO A 249 3.76 -11.48 -27.50
N GLU A 250 3.96 -10.19 -27.70
CA GLU A 250 3.70 -9.16 -26.67
C GLU A 250 4.43 -9.44 -25.33
N VAL A 251 5.54 -10.19 -25.40
CA VAL A 251 6.32 -10.63 -24.24
C VAL A 251 5.50 -11.55 -23.29
N THR A 252 4.56 -12.34 -23.83
CA THR A 252 3.78 -13.31 -23.06
C THR A 252 3.57 -14.64 -23.81
N MET A 253 2.87 -15.59 -23.19
CA MET A 253 2.60 -16.91 -23.76
C MET A 253 1.77 -16.83 -25.06
N LEU A 254 1.90 -17.86 -25.89
CA LEU A 254 1.04 -18.04 -27.06
C LEU A 254 -0.41 -18.29 -26.60
N LYS A 255 -1.37 -17.66 -27.30
CA LYS A 255 -2.80 -17.76 -26.98
C LYS A 255 -3.37 -19.18 -27.05
N ASP A 256 -2.80 -20.03 -27.91
CA ASP A 256 -3.20 -21.43 -28.14
C ASP A 256 -2.41 -22.43 -27.25
N ASN A 257 -1.62 -21.94 -26.29
CA ASN A 257 -1.11 -22.79 -25.22
C ASN A 257 -2.29 -23.36 -24.41
N LEU A 258 -2.13 -24.58 -23.92
CA LEU A 258 -3.17 -25.33 -23.23
C LEU A 258 -2.85 -25.41 -21.72
N HIS A 259 -3.87 -25.10 -20.93
CA HIS A 259 -3.88 -25.19 -19.48
C HIS A 259 -4.77 -26.36 -19.02
N HIS A 260 -4.67 -26.67 -17.74
CA HIS A 260 -5.48 -27.64 -17.03
C HIS A 260 -6.97 -27.48 -17.34
N GLY A 261 -7.64 -28.59 -17.64
CA GLY A 261 -9.05 -28.59 -18.06
C GLY A 261 -9.26 -28.38 -19.57
N GLY A 262 -8.20 -28.19 -20.34
CA GLY A 262 -8.27 -27.99 -21.79
C GLY A 262 -8.59 -26.57 -22.21
N TRP A 263 -8.46 -25.60 -21.29
CA TRP A 263 -8.60 -24.18 -21.58
C TRP A 263 -7.38 -23.68 -22.36
N GLU A 264 -7.61 -22.81 -23.33
CA GLU A 264 -6.53 -22.12 -24.01
C GLU A 264 -6.02 -20.96 -23.14
N HIS A 265 -4.79 -20.53 -23.35
CA HIS A 265 -4.21 -19.40 -22.63
C HIS A 265 -5.02 -18.12 -22.84
N ARG A 266 -5.62 -17.92 -24.03
CA ARG A 266 -6.55 -16.80 -24.30
C ARG A 266 -7.72 -16.71 -23.31
N ASP A 267 -8.16 -17.84 -22.75
CA ASP A 267 -9.33 -17.89 -21.88
C ASP A 267 -9.00 -17.44 -20.44
N VAL A 268 -7.73 -17.57 -20.06
CA VAL A 268 -7.30 -17.48 -18.66
C VAL A 268 -6.09 -16.57 -18.44
N HIS A 269 -5.61 -15.89 -19.48
CA HIS A 269 -4.39 -15.07 -19.47
C HIS A 269 -4.31 -14.15 -18.25
N ASN A 270 -5.32 -13.29 -18.04
CA ASN A 270 -5.31 -12.31 -16.94
C ASN A 270 -5.43 -12.96 -15.55
N LEU A 271 -5.77 -14.24 -15.45
CA LEU A 271 -5.81 -14.99 -14.20
C LEU A 271 -4.50 -15.70 -13.86
N TYR A 272 -3.55 -15.87 -14.79
CA TYR A 272 -2.35 -16.66 -14.55
C TYR A 272 -1.55 -16.15 -13.33
N GLY A 273 -1.31 -14.84 -13.26
CA GLY A 273 -0.66 -14.20 -12.11
C GLY A 273 -1.43 -14.37 -10.80
N HIS A 274 -2.76 -14.28 -10.84
CA HIS A 274 -3.62 -14.56 -9.69
C HIS A 274 -3.42 -16.00 -9.16
N MET A 275 -3.35 -16.98 -10.06
CA MET A 275 -3.16 -18.38 -9.69
C MET A 275 -1.76 -18.66 -9.12
N HIS A 276 -0.73 -17.97 -9.62
CA HIS A 276 0.62 -18.01 -9.06
C HIS A 276 0.66 -17.46 -7.63
N ILE A 277 0.04 -16.29 -7.40
CA ILE A 277 -0.05 -15.69 -6.07
C ILE A 277 -0.75 -16.64 -5.08
N MET A 278 -1.83 -17.30 -5.50
CA MET A 278 -2.55 -18.26 -4.64
C MET A 278 -1.66 -19.43 -4.23
N ALA A 279 -0.83 -19.95 -5.15
CA ALA A 279 0.11 -21.03 -4.84
C ALA A 279 1.19 -20.57 -3.84
N THR A 280 1.75 -19.37 -4.05
CA THR A 280 2.69 -18.75 -3.10
C THR A 280 2.04 -18.57 -1.73
N TYR A 281 0.84 -17.98 -1.68
CA TYR A 281 0.11 -17.72 -0.43
C TYR A 281 -0.13 -19.01 0.37
N GLU A 282 -0.62 -20.06 -0.29
CA GLU A 282 -0.80 -21.37 0.34
C GLU A 282 0.51 -21.92 0.92
N GLY A 283 1.61 -21.81 0.16
CA GLY A 283 2.93 -22.20 0.63
C GLY A 283 3.37 -21.43 1.87
N LEU A 284 3.15 -20.12 1.88
CA LEU A 284 3.52 -19.25 3.00
C LEU A 284 2.67 -19.47 4.25
N ILE A 285 1.37 -19.71 4.09
CA ILE A 285 0.48 -20.10 5.19
C ILE A 285 0.97 -21.40 5.83
N ARG A 286 1.30 -22.41 5.01
CA ARG A 286 1.78 -23.70 5.51
C ARG A 286 3.17 -23.62 6.13
N ARG A 287 4.07 -22.84 5.54
CA ARG A 287 5.41 -22.53 6.09
C ARG A 287 5.30 -21.84 7.46
N GLY A 288 4.30 -20.99 7.65
CA GLY A 288 3.99 -20.31 8.91
C GLY A 288 3.04 -21.08 9.84
N GLU A 289 2.80 -22.37 9.59
CA GLU A 289 1.92 -23.26 10.36
C GLU A 289 0.49 -22.72 10.54
N GLY A 290 0.01 -21.92 9.59
CA GLY A 290 -1.31 -21.27 9.65
C GLY A 290 -1.40 -20.08 10.60
N THR A 291 -0.32 -19.72 11.27
CA THR A 291 -0.30 -18.66 12.29
C THR A 291 0.25 -17.33 11.76
N LEU A 292 1.30 -17.37 10.94
CA LEU A 292 1.96 -16.16 10.44
C LEU A 292 1.24 -15.59 9.21
N ARG A 293 1.06 -14.26 9.17
CA ARG A 293 0.46 -13.59 8.00
C ARG A 293 1.46 -13.51 6.86
N PRO A 294 1.17 -13.97 5.65
CA PRO A 294 2.10 -13.87 4.53
C PRO A 294 2.36 -12.41 4.11
N PHE A 295 3.56 -12.14 3.60
CA PHE A 295 3.83 -10.96 2.77
C PHE A 295 4.24 -11.43 1.39
N ILE A 296 3.44 -11.02 0.39
CA ILE A 296 3.70 -11.26 -1.02
C ILE A 296 3.60 -9.91 -1.74
N LEU A 297 4.58 -9.60 -2.59
CA LEU A 297 4.47 -8.54 -3.59
C LEU A 297 4.28 -9.19 -4.96
N THR A 298 3.33 -8.70 -5.77
CA THR A 298 3.05 -9.23 -7.12
C THR A 298 3.01 -8.15 -8.19
N ARG A 299 3.44 -8.49 -9.42
CA ARG A 299 3.32 -7.61 -10.58
C ARG A 299 1.95 -7.77 -11.23
N SER A 300 1.73 -8.94 -11.85
CA SER A 300 0.44 -9.30 -12.43
C SER A 300 -0.56 -9.62 -11.33
N HIS A 301 -1.82 -9.25 -11.57
CA HIS A 301 -2.91 -9.40 -10.62
C HIS A 301 -4.26 -9.36 -11.34
N PHE A 302 -5.29 -9.83 -10.65
CA PHE A 302 -6.66 -9.82 -11.13
C PHE A 302 -7.63 -9.44 -10.00
N ALA A 303 -8.91 -9.30 -10.31
CA ALA A 303 -9.94 -9.13 -9.29
C ALA A 303 -9.86 -10.25 -8.24
N GLY A 304 -9.69 -9.86 -6.97
CA GLY A 304 -9.50 -10.79 -5.85
C GLY A 304 -8.05 -10.97 -5.40
N SER A 305 -7.04 -10.50 -6.14
CA SER A 305 -5.63 -10.60 -5.73
C SER A 305 -5.33 -9.85 -4.43
N GLN A 306 -6.14 -8.84 -4.06
CA GLN A 306 -6.01 -8.10 -2.80
C GLN A 306 -6.07 -9.00 -1.55
N ARG A 307 -6.67 -10.19 -1.67
CA ARG A 307 -6.74 -11.17 -0.56
C ARG A 307 -5.37 -11.74 -0.17
N PHE A 308 -4.36 -11.60 -1.03
CA PHE A 308 -3.14 -12.39 -0.93
C PHE A 308 -1.85 -11.57 -1.03
N ALA A 309 -1.84 -10.48 -1.80
CA ALA A 309 -0.60 -9.76 -2.13
C ALA A 309 -0.75 -8.23 -2.16
N ALA A 310 0.35 -7.55 -1.87
CA ALA A 310 0.58 -6.17 -2.27
C ALA A 310 0.91 -6.10 -3.76
N VAL A 311 0.65 -4.95 -4.40
CA VAL A 311 0.93 -4.71 -5.82
C VAL A 311 1.85 -3.51 -5.98
N TRP A 312 2.78 -3.56 -6.93
CA TRP A 312 3.46 -2.34 -7.39
C TRP A 312 3.17 -2.12 -8.88
N THR A 313 3.39 -0.88 -9.32
CA THR A 313 3.06 -0.42 -10.67
C THR A 313 4.05 -0.86 -11.76
N GLY A 314 4.93 -1.82 -11.46
CA GLY A 314 5.94 -2.32 -12.40
C GLY A 314 7.08 -1.33 -12.64
N ASP A 315 7.75 -1.51 -13.77
CA ASP A 315 9.00 -0.85 -14.14
C ASP A 315 8.77 0.59 -14.62
N ASN A 316 8.67 1.51 -13.66
CA ASN A 316 8.51 2.95 -13.94
C ASN A 316 9.86 3.64 -14.27
N MET A 317 9.81 4.87 -14.80
CA MET A 317 11.00 5.65 -15.13
C MET A 317 11.33 6.65 -14.02
N ALA A 318 12.61 7.00 -13.89
CA ALA A 318 13.14 8.07 -13.04
C ALA A 318 12.87 9.47 -13.62
N GLU A 319 11.59 9.75 -13.92
CA GLU A 319 11.07 11.01 -14.45
C GLU A 319 9.87 11.56 -13.65
N TRP A 320 9.72 12.88 -13.60
CA TRP A 320 8.60 13.56 -12.92
C TRP A 320 7.21 13.11 -13.40
N GLY A 321 7.07 12.75 -14.69
CA GLY A 321 5.82 12.23 -15.23
C GLY A 321 5.40 10.90 -14.58
N HIS A 322 6.36 10.03 -14.28
CA HIS A 322 6.10 8.76 -13.59
C HIS A 322 5.83 8.96 -12.09
N LEU A 323 6.46 9.95 -11.45
CA LEU A 323 6.08 10.37 -10.10
C LEU A 323 4.61 10.81 -10.05
N GLN A 324 4.17 11.65 -10.99
CA GLN A 324 2.77 12.07 -11.12
C GLN A 324 1.83 10.89 -11.39
N ALA A 325 2.19 10.01 -12.32
CA ALA A 325 1.38 8.85 -12.68
C ALA A 325 1.19 7.89 -11.49
N SER A 326 2.17 7.76 -10.59
CA SER A 326 2.09 6.86 -9.44
C SER A 326 0.85 7.11 -8.55
N ILE A 327 0.45 8.37 -8.39
CA ILE A 327 -0.75 8.73 -7.60
C ILE A 327 -1.99 8.22 -8.31
N LYS A 328 -2.12 8.47 -9.62
CA LYS A 328 -3.27 8.08 -10.41
C LYS A 328 -3.45 6.56 -10.44
N MET A 329 -2.34 5.84 -10.63
CA MET A 329 -2.33 4.37 -10.64
C MET A 329 -2.66 3.79 -9.27
N CYS A 330 -2.12 4.33 -8.18
CA CYS A 330 -2.47 3.86 -6.84
C CYS A 330 -3.94 4.14 -6.49
N LEU A 331 -4.50 5.28 -6.95
CA LEU A 331 -5.91 5.59 -6.77
C LEU A 331 -6.82 4.64 -7.55
N SER A 332 -6.47 4.31 -8.81
CA SER A 332 -7.26 3.36 -9.62
C SER A 332 -7.22 1.94 -9.05
N LEU A 333 -6.05 1.47 -8.59
CA LEU A 333 -5.89 0.20 -7.87
C LEU A 333 -6.72 0.20 -6.57
N SER A 334 -6.66 1.29 -5.81
CA SER A 334 -7.38 1.42 -4.54
C SER A 334 -8.89 1.29 -4.71
N VAL A 335 -9.49 2.00 -5.67
CA VAL A 335 -10.95 1.92 -5.93
C VAL A 335 -11.39 0.60 -6.57
N SER A 336 -10.46 -0.16 -7.14
CA SER A 336 -10.66 -1.53 -7.64
C SER A 336 -10.27 -2.60 -6.61
N GLY A 337 -10.27 -2.24 -5.32
CA GLY A 337 -10.12 -3.17 -4.19
C GLY A 337 -8.67 -3.46 -3.78
N ILE A 338 -7.67 -3.05 -4.56
CA ILE A 338 -6.25 -3.27 -4.28
C ILE A 338 -5.67 -2.04 -3.57
N SER A 339 -5.88 -1.95 -2.27
CA SER A 339 -5.40 -0.81 -1.47
C SER A 339 -3.93 -0.91 -1.06
N PHE A 340 -3.33 -2.10 -1.05
CA PHE A 340 -1.94 -2.25 -0.69
C PHE A 340 -1.03 -2.10 -1.92
N CYS A 341 -0.97 -0.87 -2.43
CA CYS A 341 -0.26 -0.56 -3.67
C CYS A 341 0.79 0.56 -3.54
N GLY A 342 1.74 0.59 -4.47
CA GLY A 342 2.79 1.61 -4.54
C GLY A 342 3.54 1.62 -5.88
N ALA A 343 4.51 2.53 -6.01
CA ALA A 343 5.42 2.60 -7.15
C ALA A 343 6.87 2.61 -6.67
N ASP A 344 7.80 2.20 -7.54
CA ASP A 344 9.22 2.19 -7.19
C ASP A 344 9.73 3.62 -6.99
N VAL A 345 10.18 3.88 -5.77
CA VAL A 345 10.67 5.19 -5.34
C VAL A 345 11.99 5.50 -6.03
N GLY A 346 12.02 6.62 -6.73
CA GLY A 346 13.14 7.08 -7.56
C GLY A 346 13.10 6.59 -9.01
N GLY A 347 12.11 5.77 -9.39
CA GLY A 347 11.94 5.24 -10.74
C GLY A 347 12.87 4.09 -11.09
N PHE A 348 12.34 2.93 -11.48
CA PHE A 348 13.11 1.73 -11.78
C PHE A 348 14.19 1.97 -12.85
N PHE A 349 13.81 2.49 -14.01
CA PHE A 349 14.73 2.83 -15.09
C PHE A 349 15.28 4.26 -14.96
N GLY A 350 16.55 4.44 -15.34
CA GLY A 350 17.21 5.75 -15.34
C GLY A 350 17.77 6.18 -13.99
N ASN A 351 18.37 7.37 -13.93
CA ASN A 351 18.98 7.91 -12.72
C ASN A 351 18.29 9.23 -12.36
N PRO A 352 17.53 9.31 -11.26
CA PRO A 352 16.87 10.55 -10.87
C PRO A 352 17.91 11.57 -10.43
N ASP A 353 17.64 12.85 -10.70
CA ASP A 353 18.39 13.92 -10.04
C ASP A 353 18.05 14.00 -8.55
N SER A 354 18.80 14.81 -7.80
CA SER A 354 18.61 14.98 -6.35
C SER A 354 17.20 15.42 -5.98
N GLU A 355 16.61 16.37 -6.73
CA GLU A 355 15.29 16.91 -6.41
C GLU A 355 14.21 15.86 -6.58
N LEU A 356 14.20 15.25 -7.77
CA LEU A 356 13.28 14.20 -8.13
C LEU A 356 13.38 13.03 -7.15
N PHE A 357 14.60 12.64 -6.77
CA PHE A 357 14.81 11.52 -5.85
C PHE A 357 14.18 11.77 -4.48
N TYR A 358 14.44 12.92 -3.85
CA TYR A 358 13.84 13.19 -2.53
C TYR A 358 12.32 13.45 -2.61
N ARG A 359 11.79 14.03 -3.71
CA ARG A 359 10.34 14.16 -3.92
C ARG A 359 9.64 12.81 -4.08
N TRP A 360 10.35 11.83 -4.62
CA TRP A 360 9.87 10.45 -4.66
C TRP A 360 9.71 9.83 -3.27
N TYR A 361 10.69 10.00 -2.38
CA TYR A 361 10.56 9.53 -0.99
C TYR A 361 9.44 10.24 -0.25
N GLN A 362 9.29 11.55 -0.47
CA GLN A 362 8.20 12.32 0.11
C GLN A 362 6.82 11.83 -0.34
N THR A 363 6.68 11.47 -1.61
CA THR A 363 5.42 10.92 -2.15
C THR A 363 5.19 9.49 -1.66
N GLY A 364 6.20 8.63 -1.78
CA GLY A 364 6.13 7.21 -1.36
C GLY A 364 5.86 7.02 0.13
N ALA A 365 6.36 7.93 0.99
CA ALA A 365 6.09 7.90 2.43
C ALA A 365 4.58 7.98 2.75
N PHE A 366 3.76 8.52 1.84
CA PHE A 366 2.32 8.62 1.95
C PHE A 366 1.54 7.66 1.02
N GLN A 367 2.20 6.67 0.39
CA GLN A 367 1.56 5.59 -0.37
C GLN A 367 1.50 4.30 0.46
N PRO A 368 0.47 3.44 0.28
CA PRO A 368 0.29 2.24 1.09
C PRO A 368 1.49 1.28 1.10
N PHE A 369 2.09 0.99 -0.06
CA PHE A 369 3.34 0.24 -0.19
C PHE A 369 4.51 1.19 -0.51
N PHE A 370 5.62 1.08 0.23
CA PHE A 370 6.73 2.04 0.16
C PHE A 370 8.09 1.35 -0.04
N ARG A 371 8.48 1.19 -1.31
CA ARG A 371 9.75 0.55 -1.72
C ARG A 371 10.57 1.43 -2.63
N SER A 372 11.87 1.55 -2.33
CA SER A 372 12.87 2.02 -3.30
C SER A 372 13.44 0.82 -4.05
N HIS A 373 13.43 0.88 -5.38
CA HIS A 373 13.93 -0.17 -6.26
C HIS A 373 14.49 0.46 -7.54
N ALA A 374 15.44 -0.21 -8.21
CA ALA A 374 16.22 0.33 -9.32
C ALA A 374 16.70 -0.79 -10.25
N HIS A 375 16.74 -0.50 -11.56
CA HIS A 375 17.23 -1.39 -12.61
C HIS A 375 18.76 -1.63 -12.51
N ILE A 376 19.24 -2.72 -13.10
CA ILE A 376 20.65 -3.16 -13.03
C ILE A 376 21.65 -2.12 -13.52
N ASP A 377 21.32 -1.42 -14.61
CA ASP A 377 22.19 -0.41 -15.23
C ASP A 377 22.22 0.93 -14.50
N THR A 378 21.44 1.09 -13.43
CA THR A 378 21.41 2.33 -12.65
C THR A 378 22.59 2.42 -11.69
N LYS A 379 23.02 3.65 -11.40
CA LYS A 379 23.96 3.91 -10.32
C LYS A 379 23.34 3.44 -9.00
N ARG A 380 24.19 3.00 -8.06
CA ARG A 380 23.78 2.83 -6.66
C ARG A 380 23.20 4.14 -6.16
N ARG A 381 22.05 4.06 -5.51
CA ARG A 381 21.27 5.22 -5.06
C ARG A 381 20.66 5.03 -3.68
N GLU A 382 21.30 4.23 -2.82
CA GLU A 382 20.97 4.28 -1.39
C GLU A 382 21.13 5.73 -0.88
N PRO A 383 20.27 6.20 0.05
CA PRO A 383 20.14 7.64 0.35
C PRO A 383 21.45 8.37 0.72
N TRP A 384 22.41 7.66 1.31
CA TRP A 384 23.71 8.22 1.74
C TRP A 384 24.71 8.45 0.60
N LEU A 385 24.39 8.03 -0.62
CA LEU A 385 25.21 8.30 -1.80
C LEU A 385 24.92 9.66 -2.41
N PHE A 386 23.88 10.35 -1.93
CA PHE A 386 23.52 11.71 -2.33
C PHE A 386 24.16 12.75 -1.37
N PRO A 387 24.23 14.02 -1.79
CA PRO A 387 24.65 15.12 -0.91
C PRO A 387 23.91 15.14 0.44
N GLU A 388 24.57 15.67 1.48
CA GLU A 388 24.06 15.63 2.86
C GLU A 388 22.65 16.21 3.00
N ASP A 389 22.38 17.34 2.35
CA ASP A 389 21.07 18.00 2.35
C ASP A 389 19.96 17.11 1.76
N VAL A 390 20.23 16.43 0.65
CA VAL A 390 19.31 15.47 0.03
C VAL A 390 19.06 14.29 0.96
N LYS A 391 20.11 13.73 1.56
CA LYS A 391 20.02 12.63 2.51
C LYS A 391 19.16 13.01 3.73
N LEU A 392 19.31 14.24 4.26
CA LEU A 392 18.51 14.73 5.38
C LEU A 392 17.03 14.86 5.04
N ILE A 393 16.70 15.30 3.81
CA ILE A 393 15.31 15.37 3.33
C ILE A 393 14.70 13.96 3.21
N ILE A 394 15.45 13.01 2.66
CA ILE A 394 15.03 11.60 2.57
C ILE A 394 14.83 11.00 3.97
N ARG A 395 15.76 11.25 4.88
CA ARG A 395 15.64 10.82 6.29
C ARG A 395 14.35 11.37 6.92
N ASP A 396 14.04 12.65 6.72
CA ASP A 396 12.82 13.25 7.24
C ASP A 396 11.55 12.59 6.68
N ALA A 397 11.49 12.36 5.37
CA ALA A 397 10.37 11.67 4.73
C ALA A 397 10.15 10.25 5.27
N VAL A 398 11.22 9.46 5.40
CA VAL A 398 11.14 8.12 5.99
C VAL A 398 10.72 8.19 7.46
N ARG A 399 11.28 9.08 8.26
CA ARG A 399 10.89 9.23 9.68
C ARG A 399 9.43 9.69 9.84
N LYS A 400 8.90 10.51 8.92
CA LYS A 400 7.46 10.85 8.86
C LYS A 400 6.59 9.61 8.64
N ARG A 401 6.98 8.70 7.73
CA ARG A 401 6.30 7.40 7.56
C ARG A 401 6.31 6.60 8.86
N TYR A 402 7.48 6.43 9.49
CA TYR A 402 7.60 5.66 10.74
C TYR A 402 6.80 6.25 11.90
N ARG A 403 6.76 7.58 11.99
CA ARG A 403 5.94 8.30 12.97
C ARG A 403 4.46 7.92 12.86
N LEU A 404 3.98 7.80 11.62
CA LEU A 404 2.58 7.52 11.30
C LEU A 404 2.25 6.02 11.17
N LEU A 405 3.18 5.10 11.44
CA LEU A 405 2.89 3.66 11.38
C LEU A 405 1.68 3.22 12.22
N PRO A 406 1.43 3.77 13.43
CA PRO A 406 0.18 3.51 14.16
C PRO A 406 -1.09 3.81 13.37
N LEU A 407 -1.09 4.95 12.66
CA LEU A 407 -2.21 5.35 11.80
C LEU A 407 -2.32 4.40 10.61
N TRP A 408 -1.22 4.14 9.90
CA TRP A 408 -1.20 3.19 8.78
C TRP A 408 -1.75 1.82 9.17
N TYR A 409 -1.24 1.25 10.25
CA TYR A 409 -1.66 -0.07 10.72
C TYR A 409 -3.14 -0.12 11.11
N THR A 410 -3.63 0.94 11.75
CA THR A 410 -5.07 1.08 12.06
C THR A 410 -5.91 1.17 10.79
N MET A 411 -5.47 1.92 9.78
CA MET A 411 -6.17 2.02 8.49
C MET A 411 -6.20 0.68 7.75
N PHE A 412 -5.14 -0.13 7.82
CA PHE A 412 -5.13 -1.46 7.23
C PHE A 412 -6.05 -2.45 7.96
N TYR A 413 -6.12 -2.39 9.29
CA TYR A 413 -7.09 -3.19 10.06
C TYR A 413 -8.54 -2.80 9.70
N GLU A 414 -8.82 -1.51 9.60
CA GLU A 414 -10.14 -1.01 9.22
C GLU A 414 -10.48 -1.32 7.75
N HIS A 415 -9.48 -1.35 6.87
CA HIS A 415 -9.62 -1.78 5.47
C HIS A 415 -10.07 -3.24 5.37
N GLU A 416 -9.44 -4.17 6.09
CA GLU A 416 -9.83 -5.59 6.09
C GLU A 416 -11.31 -5.78 6.47
N ARG A 417 -11.79 -5.02 7.45
CA ARG A 417 -13.17 -5.14 7.95
C ARG A 417 -14.18 -4.48 7.02
N SER A 418 -13.89 -3.26 6.59
CA SER A 418 -14.83 -2.44 5.83
C SER A 418 -14.82 -2.71 4.34
N GLY A 419 -13.72 -3.23 3.79
CA GLY A 419 -13.49 -3.35 2.36
C GLY A 419 -13.28 -2.00 1.65
N LEU A 420 -13.22 -0.89 2.39
CA LEU A 420 -13.06 0.46 1.83
C LEU A 420 -11.58 0.79 1.60
N PRO A 421 -11.24 1.55 0.54
CA PRO A 421 -9.83 1.78 0.22
C PRO A 421 -9.09 2.63 1.27
N ILE A 422 -7.78 2.47 1.39
CA ILE A 422 -6.95 3.29 2.29
C ILE A 422 -6.64 4.64 1.65
N MET A 423 -6.05 4.61 0.44
CA MET A 423 -5.84 5.80 -0.38
C MET A 423 -7.12 6.04 -1.19
N ARG A 424 -7.71 7.22 -1.08
CA ARG A 424 -9.05 7.53 -1.63
C ARG A 424 -9.01 8.77 -2.53
N PRO A 425 -9.66 8.73 -3.70
CA PRO A 425 -9.88 9.94 -4.49
C PRO A 425 -10.77 10.91 -3.71
N MET A 426 -10.63 12.21 -3.98
CA MET A 426 -11.39 13.24 -3.26
C MET A 426 -12.92 13.02 -3.35
N LEU A 427 -13.40 12.54 -4.50
CA LEU A 427 -14.81 12.22 -4.73
C LEU A 427 -15.39 11.21 -3.71
N ALA A 428 -14.56 10.36 -3.10
CA ALA A 428 -15.01 9.38 -2.12
C ALA A 428 -15.58 10.03 -0.86
N HIS A 429 -15.12 11.23 -0.52
CA HIS A 429 -15.54 11.97 0.66
C HIS A 429 -16.37 13.22 0.34
N TYR A 430 -16.30 13.72 -0.89
CA TYR A 430 -17.00 14.92 -1.35
C TYR A 430 -17.71 14.66 -2.69
N PRO A 431 -18.69 13.71 -2.73
CA PRO A 431 -19.35 13.32 -3.98
C PRO A 431 -20.25 14.41 -4.57
N THR A 432 -20.65 15.42 -3.77
CA THR A 432 -21.45 16.56 -4.23
C THR A 432 -20.60 17.70 -4.81
N ASP A 433 -19.27 17.65 -4.64
CA ASP A 433 -18.35 18.65 -5.15
C ASP A 433 -17.74 18.16 -6.47
N ALA A 434 -18.31 18.60 -7.59
CA ALA A 434 -17.92 18.14 -8.93
C ALA A 434 -16.43 18.41 -9.25
N LYS A 435 -15.79 19.39 -8.59
CA LYS A 435 -14.35 19.62 -8.76
C LYS A 435 -13.53 18.44 -8.27
N CYS A 436 -14.03 17.66 -7.31
CA CYS A 436 -13.35 16.49 -6.76
C CYS A 436 -13.30 15.28 -7.70
N TYR A 437 -14.04 15.28 -8.81
CA TYR A 437 -14.18 14.09 -9.65
C TYR A 437 -12.92 13.80 -10.46
N GLY A 438 -12.26 14.85 -10.96
CA GLY A 438 -11.04 14.76 -11.76
C GLY A 438 -9.75 15.10 -10.99
N LEU A 439 -9.80 15.28 -9.67
CA LEU A 439 -8.60 15.57 -8.88
C LEU A 439 -7.76 14.32 -8.70
N ASP A 440 -6.57 14.35 -9.31
CA ASP A 440 -5.61 13.24 -9.29
C ASP A 440 -4.20 13.66 -8.83
N SER A 441 -4.03 14.94 -8.43
CA SER A 441 -2.81 15.49 -7.82
C SER A 441 -2.85 15.55 -6.29
N GLN A 442 -3.99 15.23 -5.70
CA GLN A 442 -4.21 15.16 -4.26
C GLN A 442 -5.19 14.04 -3.92
N TYR A 443 -5.09 13.51 -2.72
CA TYR A 443 -5.89 12.38 -2.29
C TYR A 443 -6.10 12.39 -0.78
N MET A 444 -7.02 11.56 -0.35
CA MET A 444 -7.28 11.32 1.06
C MET A 444 -6.63 10.01 1.52
N LEU A 445 -6.04 10.01 2.71
CA LEU A 445 -5.79 8.79 3.49
C LEU A 445 -6.96 8.62 4.44
N VAL A 446 -7.82 7.66 4.08
CA VAL A 446 -9.15 7.45 4.63
C VAL A 446 -9.91 8.78 4.77
N ASP A 447 -10.58 9.04 5.90
CA ASP A 447 -11.22 10.32 6.19
C ASP A 447 -10.33 11.28 7.02
N LYS A 448 -9.03 10.98 7.20
CA LYS A 448 -8.18 11.61 8.22
C LYS A 448 -7.18 12.62 7.67
N LEU A 449 -6.44 12.28 6.62
CA LEU A 449 -5.40 13.15 6.05
C LEU A 449 -5.68 13.46 4.58
N LEU A 450 -5.47 14.69 4.16
CA LEU A 450 -5.35 15.10 2.77
C LEU A 450 -3.87 15.22 2.42
N VAL A 451 -3.44 14.59 1.33
CA VAL A 451 -2.05 14.60 0.85
C VAL A 451 -2.01 15.21 -0.54
N ALA A 452 -1.13 16.19 -0.75
CA ALA A 452 -0.92 16.87 -2.02
C ALA A 452 0.60 17.08 -2.25
N PRO A 453 1.33 16.05 -2.71
CA PRO A 453 2.78 16.10 -2.80
C PRO A 453 3.26 17.08 -3.88
N VAL A 454 4.55 17.43 -3.83
CA VAL A 454 5.20 18.24 -4.87
C VAL A 454 5.54 17.34 -6.06
N LEU A 455 5.06 17.71 -7.26
CA LEU A 455 5.02 16.81 -8.41
C LEU A 455 5.72 17.36 -9.66
N LYS A 456 6.32 18.54 -9.59
CA LYS A 456 7.11 19.12 -10.68
C LYS A 456 8.41 19.71 -10.15
N ALA A 457 9.45 19.68 -10.98
CA ALA A 457 10.75 20.26 -10.67
C ALA A 457 10.66 21.76 -10.36
N GLY A 458 11.46 22.22 -9.40
CA GLY A 458 11.59 23.64 -9.03
C GLY A 458 10.34 24.27 -8.43
N GLN A 459 9.34 23.49 -8.04
CA GLN A 459 8.12 24.02 -7.42
C GLN A 459 8.42 24.59 -6.03
N ASN A 460 8.05 25.85 -5.83
CA ASN A 460 8.06 26.53 -4.54
C ASN A 460 6.65 26.77 -3.96
N LYS A 461 5.61 26.38 -4.72
CA LYS A 461 4.21 26.38 -4.31
C LYS A 461 3.46 25.19 -4.91
N VAL A 462 2.48 24.70 -4.16
CA VAL A 462 1.50 23.69 -4.61
C VAL A 462 0.11 24.24 -4.36
N ASP A 463 -0.74 24.25 -5.39
CA ASP A 463 -2.14 24.63 -5.24
C ASP A 463 -2.93 23.42 -4.74
N VAL A 464 -3.48 23.53 -3.53
CA VAL A 464 -4.24 22.48 -2.86
C VAL A 464 -5.71 22.88 -2.85
N TYR A 465 -6.59 21.98 -3.28
CA TYR A 465 -8.03 22.18 -3.26
C TYR A 465 -8.63 21.66 -1.96
N PHE A 466 -9.21 22.55 -1.16
CA PHE A 466 -10.02 22.20 0.01
C PHE A 466 -11.50 22.12 -0.38
N PRO A 467 -12.13 20.93 -0.33
CA PRO A 467 -13.45 20.71 -0.90
C PRO A 467 -14.59 21.19 -0.01
N THR A 468 -15.78 21.28 -0.61
CA THR A 468 -17.05 21.60 0.06
C THR A 468 -17.91 20.37 0.29
N LYS A 469 -18.71 20.37 1.36
CA LYS A 469 -19.78 19.40 1.61
C LYS A 469 -21.07 19.84 0.93
N GLU A 470 -22.09 18.99 0.97
CA GLU A 470 -23.43 19.24 0.40
C GLU A 470 -24.06 20.55 0.88
N ASN A 471 -23.84 20.93 2.14
CA ASN A 471 -24.33 22.18 2.72
C ASN A 471 -23.52 23.44 2.29
N GLY A 472 -22.57 23.30 1.37
CA GLY A 472 -21.69 24.36 0.90
C GLY A 472 -20.53 24.70 1.83
N GLU A 473 -20.43 24.06 3.01
CA GLU A 473 -19.35 24.32 3.94
C GLU A 473 -18.12 23.46 3.68
N GLY A 474 -16.93 24.03 3.86
CA GLY A 474 -15.67 23.28 3.94
C GLY A 474 -15.40 22.72 5.34
N ASP A 475 -14.61 21.65 5.39
CA ASP A 475 -13.98 21.18 6.63
C ASP A 475 -12.88 22.13 7.09
N LEU A 476 -12.51 22.01 8.37
CA LEU A 476 -11.24 22.58 8.84
C LEU A 476 -10.10 21.64 8.45
N TRP A 477 -8.99 22.21 8.02
CA TRP A 477 -7.77 21.47 7.71
C TRP A 477 -6.61 22.04 8.49
N TYR A 478 -5.77 21.18 9.04
CA TYR A 478 -4.62 21.57 9.84
C TYR A 478 -3.35 20.99 9.22
N ASP A 479 -2.40 21.85 8.90
CA ASP A 479 -1.10 21.43 8.38
C ASP A 479 -0.41 20.45 9.34
N LEU A 480 0.05 19.32 8.82
CA LEU A 480 0.62 18.24 9.64
C LEU A 480 1.94 18.65 10.34
N ASP A 481 2.70 19.59 9.76
CA ASP A 481 4.02 19.96 10.27
C ASP A 481 3.94 21.11 11.29
N ASN A 482 3.08 22.10 11.04
CA ASN A 482 3.03 23.34 11.83
C ASN A 482 1.64 23.69 12.39
N TYR A 483 0.66 22.81 12.24
CA TYR A 483 -0.71 22.96 12.76
C TYR A 483 -1.47 24.20 12.28
N ARG A 484 -0.99 24.88 11.24
CA ARG A 484 -1.70 26.01 10.62
C ARG A 484 -3.08 25.57 10.15
N LYS A 485 -4.10 26.33 10.58
CA LYS A 485 -5.51 26.10 10.22
C LYS A 485 -5.85 26.72 8.86
N TYR A 486 -6.54 25.97 8.03
CA TYR A 486 -7.21 26.39 6.80
C TYR A 486 -8.71 26.14 6.97
N SER A 487 -9.51 27.18 6.75
CA SER A 487 -10.97 27.15 6.97
C SER A 487 -11.78 27.49 5.71
N SER A 488 -11.12 27.96 4.66
CA SER A 488 -11.74 28.31 3.39
C SER A 488 -11.79 27.08 2.49
N ALA A 489 -12.91 26.89 1.79
CA ALA A 489 -12.98 25.97 0.67
C ALA A 489 -12.46 26.64 -0.61
N GLY A 490 -11.98 25.85 -1.57
CA GLY A 490 -11.34 26.34 -2.79
C GLY A 490 -9.86 26.02 -2.85
N TYR A 491 -9.18 26.60 -3.83
CA TYR A 491 -7.74 26.47 -3.96
C TYR A 491 -7.01 27.40 -3.00
N GLU A 492 -6.02 26.86 -2.31
CA GLU A 492 -5.05 27.59 -1.51
C GLU A 492 -3.65 27.29 -2.05
N SER A 493 -2.83 28.32 -2.24
CA SER A 493 -1.48 28.17 -2.75
C SER A 493 -0.50 27.99 -1.58
N ILE A 494 -0.06 26.76 -1.38
CA ILE A 494 0.76 26.35 -0.24
C ILE A 494 2.24 26.50 -0.61
N ALA A 495 2.96 27.33 0.13
CA ALA A 495 4.41 27.44 -0.04
C ALA A 495 5.10 26.12 0.35
N VAL A 496 6.02 25.67 -0.51
CA VAL A 496 6.82 24.46 -0.28
C VAL A 496 8.29 24.79 -0.42
N ASP A 497 9.09 24.20 0.46
CA ASP A 497 10.54 24.12 0.34
C ASP A 497 10.94 22.66 0.08
N ASN A 498 12.23 22.35 0.20
CA ASN A 498 12.73 20.99 -0.05
C ASN A 498 12.21 19.96 0.95
N TYR A 499 11.80 20.34 2.17
CA TYR A 499 11.32 19.42 3.22
C TYR A 499 9.78 19.31 3.27
N LYS A 500 9.08 20.36 2.83
CA LYS A 500 7.63 20.44 2.93
C LYS A 500 6.94 19.46 1.98
N VAL A 501 6.15 18.58 2.57
CA VAL A 501 5.11 17.81 1.87
C VAL A 501 3.76 18.36 2.34
N PRO A 502 2.94 18.97 1.46
CA PRO A 502 1.61 19.42 1.85
C PRO A 502 0.74 18.24 2.28
N VAL A 503 0.56 18.11 3.58
CA VAL A 503 -0.30 17.12 4.23
C VAL A 503 -1.11 17.82 5.31
N PHE A 504 -2.41 17.56 5.34
CA PHE A 504 -3.34 18.24 6.21
C PHE A 504 -4.21 17.24 6.96
N GLN A 505 -4.23 17.32 8.28
CA GLN A 505 -5.18 16.59 9.11
C GLN A 505 -6.55 17.27 9.04
N ARG A 506 -7.59 16.49 8.75
CA ARG A 506 -8.97 16.96 8.77
C ARG A 506 -9.39 17.26 10.21
N GLY A 507 -10.02 18.40 10.45
CA GLY A 507 -10.66 18.72 11.72
C GLY A 507 -11.77 17.72 12.03
N GLY A 508 -11.94 17.40 13.30
CA GLY A 508 -12.83 16.32 13.74
C GLY A 508 -12.13 14.98 13.92
N THR A 509 -10.80 14.91 13.74
CA THR A 509 -10.06 13.65 13.76
C THR A 509 -8.99 13.61 14.85
N ILE A 510 -8.74 12.40 15.38
CA ILE A 510 -7.64 12.11 16.29
C ILE A 510 -6.70 11.13 15.60
N VAL A 511 -5.43 11.51 15.43
CA VAL A 511 -4.40 10.70 14.76
C VAL A 511 -3.40 10.17 15.79
N PRO A 512 -3.27 8.84 15.94
CA PRO A 512 -2.22 8.25 16.75
C PRO A 512 -0.89 8.23 16.00
N ARG A 513 0.21 8.51 16.71
CA ARG A 513 1.58 8.44 16.17
C ARG A 513 2.57 8.00 17.24
N LYS A 514 3.74 7.50 16.83
CA LYS A 514 4.87 7.19 17.71
C LYS A 514 6.01 8.14 17.40
N ASP A 515 6.39 8.98 18.34
CA ASP A 515 7.42 10.01 18.10
C ASP A 515 8.84 9.54 18.40
N ARG A 516 8.98 8.35 19.02
CA ARG A 516 10.26 7.66 19.22
C ARG A 516 10.58 6.82 18.00
N ILE A 517 11.15 7.46 16.98
CA ILE A 517 11.54 6.75 15.75
C ILE A 517 12.75 5.88 16.04
N ARG A 518 12.64 4.59 15.68
CA ARG A 518 13.71 3.60 15.78
C ARG A 518 14.15 3.16 14.39
N ARG A 519 15.16 2.29 14.33
CA ARG A 519 15.74 1.80 13.07
C ARG A 519 14.82 0.89 12.25
N ALA A 520 13.81 0.27 12.87
CA ALA A 520 12.83 -0.62 12.24
C ALA A 520 11.51 -0.60 13.02
N ALA A 521 10.39 -0.91 12.37
CA ALA A 521 9.05 -0.81 12.95
C ALA A 521 8.85 -1.82 14.10
N THR A 522 9.38 -3.03 13.96
CA THR A 522 9.35 -4.09 14.98
C THR A 522 9.87 -3.62 16.35
N LEU A 523 10.86 -2.72 16.35
CA LEU A 523 11.42 -2.17 17.58
C LEU A 523 10.55 -1.07 18.20
N MET A 524 9.62 -0.50 17.44
CA MET A 524 8.68 0.52 17.90
C MET A 524 7.43 -0.08 18.54
N LYS A 525 7.20 -1.41 18.44
CA LYS A 525 5.99 -2.09 18.92
C LYS A 525 5.55 -1.68 20.33
N ASP A 526 6.47 -1.68 21.30
CA ASP A 526 6.22 -1.35 22.70
C ASP A 526 6.38 0.15 23.04
N ASP A 527 6.70 1.02 22.06
CA ASP A 527 6.85 2.46 22.32
C ASP A 527 5.52 3.14 22.68
N PRO A 528 5.57 4.28 23.40
CA PRO A 528 4.39 5.06 23.72
C PRO A 528 3.82 5.82 22.54
N TYR A 529 2.52 6.11 22.64
CA TYR A 529 1.78 6.87 21.65
C TYR A 529 1.70 8.35 22.00
N THR A 530 1.62 9.16 20.94
CA THR A 530 1.13 10.53 20.94
C THR A 530 -0.19 10.58 20.19
N LEU A 531 -1.18 11.30 20.74
CA LEU A 531 -2.44 11.57 20.06
C LEU A 531 -2.49 13.03 19.58
N VAL A 532 -2.71 13.23 18.28
CA VAL A 532 -2.93 14.56 17.69
C VAL A 532 -4.42 14.77 17.48
N VAL A 533 -5.02 15.60 18.34
CA VAL A 533 -6.44 15.93 18.38
C VAL A 533 -6.66 17.23 17.59
N ALA A 534 -7.17 17.11 16.36
CA ALA A 534 -7.51 18.26 15.52
C ALA A 534 -9.02 18.48 15.57
N VAL A 535 -9.48 19.54 16.22
CA VAL A 535 -10.92 19.75 16.42
C VAL A 535 -11.62 20.32 15.19
N ASP A 536 -12.88 19.94 14.99
CA ASP A 536 -13.75 20.52 13.97
C ASP A 536 -14.31 21.89 14.40
N LYS A 537 -15.24 22.45 13.61
CA LYS A 537 -15.90 23.73 13.92
C LYS A 537 -16.73 23.68 15.21
N ASN A 538 -17.12 22.50 15.67
CA ASN A 538 -17.90 22.27 16.88
C ASN A 538 -17.02 21.90 18.09
N ALA A 539 -15.69 22.03 17.96
CA ALA A 539 -14.72 21.62 18.97
C ALA A 539 -14.77 20.11 19.29
N LEU A 540 -15.16 19.27 18.33
CA LEU A 540 -15.23 17.82 18.45
C LEU A 540 -14.07 17.15 17.71
N ALA A 541 -13.65 15.98 18.15
CA ALA A 541 -12.79 15.09 17.37
C ALA A 541 -12.97 13.62 17.76
N LYS A 542 -12.78 12.70 16.80
CA LYS A 542 -12.78 11.25 17.03
C LYS A 542 -11.64 10.56 16.31
N GLY A 543 -11.16 9.47 16.87
CA GLY A 543 -10.17 8.63 16.20
C GLY A 543 -10.10 7.25 16.80
N THR A 544 -9.33 6.40 16.14
CA THR A 544 -9.21 4.99 16.48
C THR A 544 -7.75 4.59 16.53
N LEU A 545 -7.45 3.54 17.29
CA LEU A 545 -6.14 2.90 17.31
C LEU A 545 -6.31 1.40 17.46
N TYR A 546 -5.65 0.65 16.58
CA TYR A 546 -5.57 -0.80 16.62
C TYR A 546 -4.17 -1.25 17.06
N ILE A 547 -4.09 -2.28 17.92
CA ILE A 547 -2.85 -2.86 18.45
C ILE A 547 -3.01 -4.39 18.53
N ASP A 548 -2.08 -5.15 17.96
CA ASP A 548 -1.97 -6.60 18.11
C ASP A 548 -0.48 -7.02 18.18
N ASP A 549 -0.17 -8.27 17.84
CA ASP A 549 1.20 -8.77 17.81
C ASP A 549 2.03 -8.35 16.59
N GLU A 550 1.44 -7.62 15.64
CA GLU A 550 2.04 -7.11 14.42
C GLU A 550 2.43 -8.17 13.36
N THR A 551 2.19 -9.47 13.61
CA THR A 551 2.71 -10.57 12.77
C THR A 551 1.73 -11.70 12.45
N SER A 552 0.87 -12.11 13.38
CA SER A 552 0.11 -13.38 13.30
C SER A 552 -1.38 -13.20 13.01
N PHE A 553 -2.11 -14.27 12.73
CA PHE A 553 -3.57 -14.25 12.60
C PHE A 553 -4.33 -14.25 13.95
N GLU A 554 -3.64 -14.21 15.09
CA GLU A 554 -4.26 -14.28 16.42
C GLU A 554 -5.29 -13.17 16.69
N TYR A 555 -5.21 -12.04 15.99
CA TYR A 555 -6.23 -11.00 16.07
C TYR A 555 -7.62 -11.47 15.64
N ARG A 556 -7.71 -12.45 14.73
CA ARG A 556 -8.99 -13.07 14.34
C ARG A 556 -9.64 -13.87 15.47
N SER A 557 -8.85 -14.23 16.48
CA SER A 557 -9.27 -14.92 17.71
C SER A 557 -9.40 -13.96 18.90
N GLY A 558 -9.50 -12.65 18.66
CA GLY A 558 -9.69 -11.64 19.70
C GLY A 558 -8.41 -11.22 20.43
N LYS A 559 -7.22 -11.53 19.90
CA LYS A 559 -5.93 -11.10 20.49
C LYS A 559 -5.48 -9.74 19.98
N TYR A 560 -6.29 -8.72 20.23
CA TYR A 560 -5.99 -7.33 19.87
C TYR A 560 -6.59 -6.34 20.89
N LEU A 561 -6.22 -5.06 20.73
CA LEU A 561 -6.92 -3.91 21.30
C LEU A 561 -7.41 -3.03 20.15
N TYR A 562 -8.67 -2.62 20.22
CA TYR A 562 -9.22 -1.61 19.33
C TYR A 562 -9.86 -0.51 20.16
N LEU A 563 -9.27 0.67 20.11
CA LEU A 563 -9.58 1.80 20.98
C LEU A 563 -10.29 2.89 20.19
N GLU A 564 -11.29 3.51 20.80
CA GLU A 564 -11.87 4.77 20.35
C GLU A 564 -11.39 5.89 21.26
N PHE A 565 -10.96 6.99 20.63
CA PHE A 565 -10.73 8.27 21.28
C PHE A 565 -11.82 9.25 20.88
N GLU A 566 -12.36 9.98 21.85
CA GLU A 566 -13.34 11.05 21.62
C GLU A 566 -12.94 12.30 22.40
N PHE A 567 -12.87 13.43 21.70
CA PHE A 567 -12.76 14.75 22.29
C PHE A 567 -14.08 15.48 22.16
N LYS A 568 -14.71 15.80 23.29
CA LYS A 568 -15.97 16.52 23.38
C LYS A 568 -16.07 17.22 24.74
N ASP A 569 -16.70 18.39 24.77
CA ASP A 569 -16.94 19.15 26.01
C ASP A 569 -15.66 19.39 26.83
N ASN A 570 -14.53 19.63 26.14
CA ASN A 570 -13.19 19.79 26.69
C ASN A 570 -12.63 18.55 27.41
N VAL A 571 -13.16 17.37 27.11
CA VAL A 571 -12.70 16.08 27.65
C VAL A 571 -12.24 15.20 26.49
N LEU A 572 -10.97 14.76 26.53
CA LEU A 572 -10.48 13.65 25.72
C LEU A 572 -10.71 12.35 26.49
N SER A 573 -11.31 11.34 25.89
CA SER A 573 -11.53 10.04 26.51
C SER A 573 -11.03 8.90 25.64
N SER A 574 -10.69 7.77 26.27
CA SER A 574 -10.32 6.51 25.63
C SER A 574 -11.19 5.39 26.17
N LYS A 575 -11.72 4.58 25.26
CA LYS A 575 -12.46 3.35 25.59
C LYS A 575 -12.16 2.24 24.58
N LYS A 576 -12.33 0.99 25.00
CA LYS A 576 -12.28 -0.16 24.09
C LYS A 576 -13.55 -0.22 23.25
N ILE A 577 -13.41 -0.39 21.94
CA ILE A 577 -14.51 -0.62 20.99
C ILE A 577 -14.99 -2.07 21.15
N ASP A 578 -14.05 -3.01 21.23
CA ASP A 578 -14.32 -4.42 21.49
C ASP A 578 -13.88 -4.78 22.91
N ALA A 579 -14.85 -4.95 23.81
CA ALA A 579 -14.59 -5.32 25.20
C ALA A 579 -14.25 -6.82 25.38
N THR A 580 -14.49 -7.64 24.36
CA THR A 580 -14.22 -9.09 24.40
C THR A 580 -12.79 -9.42 23.96
N ALA A 581 -12.20 -8.55 23.14
CA ALA A 581 -10.81 -8.67 22.71
C ALA A 581 -9.82 -8.25 23.82
N THR A 582 -8.72 -8.99 23.91
CA THR A 582 -7.66 -8.72 24.89
C THR A 582 -6.29 -8.96 24.28
N TYR A 583 -5.40 -7.99 24.43
CA TYR A 583 -4.01 -8.13 24.07
C TYR A 583 -3.13 -7.37 25.07
N PRO A 584 -2.12 -8.01 25.68
CA PRO A 584 -1.23 -7.32 26.60
C PRO A 584 -0.29 -6.39 25.82
N THR A 585 -0.21 -5.12 26.23
CA THR A 585 0.74 -4.15 25.64
C THR A 585 1.46 -3.39 26.75
N LYS A 586 2.72 -3.01 26.47
CA LYS A 586 3.51 -2.10 27.32
C LYS A 586 3.39 -0.63 26.87
N SER A 587 2.72 -0.39 25.74
CA SER A 587 2.53 0.97 25.23
C SER A 587 1.63 1.78 26.15
N TRP A 588 1.95 3.07 26.25
CA TRP A 588 1.27 4.04 27.09
C TRP A 588 1.14 5.38 26.35
N LEU A 589 0.30 6.28 26.86
CA LEU A 589 0.11 7.61 26.30
C LEU A 589 1.14 8.59 26.87
N GLU A 590 2.10 9.01 26.07
CA GLU A 590 3.14 9.96 26.51
C GLU A 590 2.79 11.43 26.27
N ARG A 591 1.89 11.72 25.33
CA ARG A 591 1.61 13.10 24.93
C ARG A 591 0.28 13.23 24.19
N VAL A 592 -0.41 14.35 24.42
CA VAL A 592 -1.57 14.77 23.62
C VAL A 592 -1.26 16.13 23.02
N VAL A 593 -1.46 16.26 21.71
CA VAL A 593 -1.33 17.51 20.96
C VAL A 593 -2.73 17.96 20.58
N LEU A 594 -3.17 19.11 21.09
CA LEU A 594 -4.50 19.69 20.83
C LEU A 594 -4.37 20.86 19.86
N VAL A 595 -4.99 20.72 18.69
CA VAL A 595 -4.91 21.66 17.58
C VAL A 595 -6.29 22.27 17.33
N GLY A 596 -6.32 23.60 17.14
CA GLY A 596 -7.55 24.33 16.78
C GLY A 596 -8.45 24.75 17.95
N LEU A 597 -7.98 24.63 19.20
CA LEU A 597 -8.73 25.11 20.37
C LEU A 597 -8.92 26.64 20.33
N ALA A 598 -10.11 27.11 20.70
CA ALA A 598 -10.42 28.54 20.76
C ALA A 598 -9.64 29.30 21.85
N LYS A 599 -9.27 28.60 22.93
CA LYS A 599 -8.46 29.10 24.03
C LYS A 599 -7.40 28.08 24.39
N THR A 600 -6.30 28.52 24.96
CA THR A 600 -5.30 27.63 25.55
C THR A 600 -5.70 27.25 26.97
N PRO A 601 -5.81 25.96 27.31
CA PRO A 601 -6.02 25.53 28.69
C PRO A 601 -4.76 25.77 29.55
N LYS A 602 -4.95 26.08 30.83
CA LYS A 602 -3.89 26.30 31.82
C LYS A 602 -3.30 25.00 32.36
N SER A 603 -4.12 23.96 32.46
CA SER A 603 -3.74 22.62 32.89
C SER A 603 -4.74 21.60 32.35
N ALA A 604 -4.52 20.32 32.64
CA ALA A 604 -5.52 19.29 32.43
C ALA A 604 -5.63 18.39 33.66
N THR A 605 -6.74 17.67 33.80
CA THR A 605 -6.94 16.68 34.86
C THR A 605 -7.16 15.32 34.22
N LEU A 606 -6.28 14.37 34.52
CA LEU A 606 -6.43 12.98 34.17
C LEU A 606 -7.36 12.28 35.17
N HIS A 607 -8.28 11.48 34.67
CA HIS A 607 -9.11 10.55 35.44
C HIS A 607 -8.89 9.13 34.91
N GLN A 608 -8.51 8.22 35.79
CA GLN A 608 -8.29 6.80 35.48
C GLN A 608 -9.49 5.95 35.92
N SER A 609 -9.66 4.77 35.33
CA SER A 609 -10.76 3.85 35.66
C SER A 609 -10.75 3.34 37.11
N ASN A 610 -9.62 3.39 37.80
CA ASN A 610 -9.49 3.05 39.22
C ASN A 610 -9.98 4.17 40.17
N GLY A 611 -10.44 5.30 39.63
CA GLY A 611 -10.88 6.48 40.40
C GLY A 611 -9.77 7.46 40.77
N GLU A 612 -8.51 7.16 40.46
CA GLU A 612 -7.40 8.10 40.67
C GLU A 612 -7.48 9.27 39.69
N SER A 613 -7.07 10.45 40.17
CA SER A 613 -6.96 11.65 39.35
C SER A 613 -5.66 12.41 39.61
N SER A 614 -5.11 13.02 38.57
CA SER A 614 -3.90 13.84 38.68
C SER A 614 -3.96 15.05 37.76
N THR A 615 -3.30 16.13 38.16
CA THR A 615 -3.16 17.33 37.33
C THR A 615 -1.97 17.16 36.39
N LEU A 616 -2.20 17.43 35.10
CA LEU A 616 -1.20 17.40 34.04
C LEU A 616 -0.80 18.82 33.64
N GLU A 617 0.48 18.98 33.35
CA GLU A 617 1.05 20.20 32.78
C GLU A 617 0.58 20.38 31.34
N VAL A 618 0.18 21.60 31.00
CA VAL A 618 -0.13 22.00 29.62
C VAL A 618 0.71 23.20 29.23
N TYR A 619 1.36 23.12 28.07
CA TYR A 619 2.15 24.21 27.52
C TYR A 619 1.83 24.41 26.02
N GLN A 620 2.29 25.52 25.45
CA GLN A 620 2.10 25.82 24.03
C GLN A 620 3.36 25.48 23.24
N GLU A 621 3.19 24.82 22.10
CA GLU A 621 4.27 24.49 21.18
C GLU A 621 3.74 24.48 19.74
N GLY A 622 4.36 25.25 18.84
CA GLY A 622 4.03 25.25 17.41
C GLY A 622 2.57 25.59 17.09
N GLY A 623 1.89 26.40 17.91
CA GLY A 623 0.48 26.75 17.71
C GLY A 623 -0.53 25.71 18.22
N ALA A 624 -0.07 24.69 18.95
CA ALA A 624 -0.89 23.67 19.61
C ALA A 624 -0.72 23.71 21.14
N ALA A 625 -1.74 23.26 21.87
CA ALA A 625 -1.63 22.97 23.30
C ALA A 625 -1.14 21.53 23.52
N ILE A 626 -0.12 21.35 24.34
CA ILE A 626 0.51 20.04 24.59
C ILE A 626 0.21 19.62 26.02
N VAL A 627 -0.50 18.49 26.18
CA VAL A 627 -0.61 17.83 27.48
C VAL A 627 0.60 16.91 27.65
N ARG A 628 1.41 17.20 28.66
CA ARG A 628 2.68 16.50 28.89
C ARG A 628 2.50 15.26 29.76
N LYS A 629 3.05 14.13 29.30
CA LYS A 629 3.21 12.88 30.06
C LYS A 629 1.94 12.42 30.80
N PRO A 630 0.80 12.15 30.11
CA PRO A 630 -0.35 11.53 30.76
C PRO A 630 -0.01 10.23 31.50
N GLY A 631 0.87 9.39 30.95
CA GLY A 631 1.41 8.25 31.69
C GLY A 631 0.50 7.03 31.79
N VAL A 632 -0.67 7.05 31.15
CA VAL A 632 -1.67 5.98 31.21
C VAL A 632 -1.41 4.87 30.20
N SER A 633 -1.66 3.62 30.58
CA SER A 633 -1.58 2.48 29.68
C SER A 633 -2.60 2.61 28.54
N MET A 634 -2.25 2.12 27.34
CA MET A 634 -3.23 1.98 26.26
C MET A 634 -4.25 0.86 26.51
N LEU A 635 -4.03 0.02 27.54
CA LEU A 635 -4.98 -0.99 27.97
C LEU A 635 -6.19 -0.42 28.72
N ASP A 636 -6.00 0.73 29.36
CA ASP A 636 -6.94 1.25 30.33
C ASP A 636 -7.90 2.26 29.71
N SER A 637 -9.09 2.37 30.31
CA SER A 637 -9.99 3.48 30.01
C SER A 637 -9.62 4.69 30.86
N TRP A 638 -9.57 5.85 30.24
CA TRP A 638 -9.16 7.09 30.89
C TRP A 638 -9.84 8.29 30.25
N SER A 639 -9.85 9.42 30.97
CA SER A 639 -10.25 10.72 30.41
C SER A 639 -9.33 11.84 30.88
N ILE A 640 -9.13 12.84 30.03
CA ILE A 640 -8.32 14.03 30.28
C ILE A 640 -9.22 15.25 30.06
N LYS A 641 -9.57 15.93 31.15
CA LYS A 641 -10.37 17.17 31.13
C LYS A 641 -9.46 18.39 31.08
N LEU A 642 -9.68 19.29 30.12
CA LEU A 642 -8.93 20.54 30.02
C LEU A 642 -9.46 21.60 31.00
N ASN A 643 -8.56 22.32 31.66
CA ASN A 643 -8.87 23.37 32.63
C ASN A 643 -8.46 24.73 32.06
N TYR A 644 -9.41 25.66 31.91
CA TYR A 644 -9.22 26.97 31.26
C TYR A 644 -8.97 28.13 32.21
#